data_AF-W5JZQ4-F1
#
_entry.id   AF-W5JZQ4-F1
#
_cell.length_a   1.000
_cell.length_b   1.000
_cell.length_c   1.000
_cell.angle_alpha   90.00
_cell.angle_beta   90.00
_cell.angle_gamma   90.00
#
_symmetry.space_group_name_H-M   'P 1'
#
loop_
_entity.id
_entity.type
_entity.pdbx_description
1 polymer ?
#
loop_
_entity_poly.entity_id
_entity_poly.type
_entity_poly.pdbx_seq_one_letter_code
_entity_poly.pdbx_strand_id
1 'polypeptide(L)'
;MTAYVEMSGNAPPAGNQTVLRRHSEIPVENAGGVRILKVCFISNSSNLGKNFKLVKCDSSWEIKSIVQSILESGRLGPNIKFPGCYGLRLKHLKSDEVHWLHPNLTVGEMEQKYSQHVEAEWRYDLRIRYIPTDFLSKLKEDKTTMLYFYQQVRSDYMQHCASKVSDGMALQLGCLEIRRFYKDMNANGLDKKSNFDLLEKDVGLDLFFPQELISSMKPKQLKKLIQQTFQQYSSLKEEQCIFKFFETFSVFSSFDEEVFPCELVQGWSLSVDLVIGPKGICQRTDKNSVVSVIFSNRSPHTNSNTSFGVVQRRIDDCFVLHIFSSVATAENMADLIDGHCRLESGNDTSLMIKPKKGMMFSLPLIIIVETLIEIIYSDIYAEIPDAEEKPDAYDIVLGRILGEGFFGEVHEGVYKRERVSVAVKTCKDCTADVKEKFMSEAVIMKKLDHPHIVCLVGIIEEDPVWIVMELYQHGELGQYLVENQQKLTNVNLVLYSLQICKALAYLEGINMVHRDIAVRNVLVAKPDCVKLGDFGLSRYIEEEEYYKASVSRLPIKWMAPESINFRRFTSASDVWMFAVCMWEIMNWGQQPFFWLENKDVINQLEQGVRLPKPEQCPPTLYSLMTRCWTYDPRERPRFTELVCSLGAVYKMEREQEVEQKRDRTRSLRAPFAEPPPKVFIFLHFRFNLPAHLLEDFIGEPSSKEDAQQLWDFEKMSIQETLRRQKQEMLEDNQWREKEEKQLVSHQMKQLLSGLAQFRSPPEKPPRLTAQVIPVPTAELDRSEDQVYHNVMEMVKVVVKLKNDVNTLPPSEYVGVVKAVGLTLRNLIHSVDEVLPSLHESIRTEIEGTQKLLNKDMAELISKMRLAQQNAITSLKDECKKQMLAAAHTMAMDSKNLLDAVDQARVRANVAKPKPDSEAQS
;
A
#
# COMPACT_ATOMS: atom_id res chain seq x y z
N MET A 1 8.85 3.05 -36.36
CA MET A 1 9.32 2.51 -37.66
C MET A 1 8.88 1.06 -37.69
N THR A 2 7.73 0.81 -38.31
CA THR A 2 6.98 -0.44 -38.14
C THR A 2 6.20 -0.67 -39.42
N ALA A 3 6.28 -1.87 -39.99
CA ALA A 3 5.83 -2.14 -41.35
C ALA A 3 4.31 -2.42 -41.42
N TYR A 4 3.69 -1.97 -42.50
CA TYR A 4 2.40 -2.50 -42.95
C TYR A 4 2.60 -3.87 -43.61
N VAL A 5 1.61 -4.75 -43.49
CA VAL A 5 1.40 -5.90 -44.37
C VAL A 5 0.01 -5.77 -44.94
N GLU A 6 -0.09 -5.68 -46.27
CA GLU A 6 -1.36 -5.60 -46.98
C GLU A 6 -1.98 -7.00 -47.14
N MET A 7 -3.31 -7.07 -47.20
CA MET A 7 -4.01 -8.04 -48.03
C MET A 7 -5.08 -7.33 -48.85
N SER A 8 -5.14 -7.64 -50.14
CA SER A 8 -5.95 -6.95 -51.16
C SER A 8 -7.22 -7.74 -51.52
N GLY A 9 -8.26 -7.03 -51.97
CA GLY A 9 -9.59 -7.61 -52.16
C GLY A 9 -10.57 -6.78 -53.01
N ASN A 10 -10.23 -6.58 -54.29
CA ASN A 10 -11.05 -6.14 -55.43
C ASN A 10 -12.49 -5.61 -55.22
N ALA A 11 -12.76 -4.40 -55.72
CA ALA A 11 -14.09 -3.95 -56.15
C ALA A 11 -14.19 -3.95 -57.70
N PRO A 12 -15.38 -4.26 -58.27
CA PRO A 12 -16.02 -3.33 -59.23
C PRO A 12 -17.58 -3.45 -59.26
N PRO A 13 -18.31 -2.71 -60.12
CA PRO A 13 -18.24 -1.28 -60.47
C PRO A 13 -19.60 -0.55 -60.26
N ALA A 14 -19.70 0.74 -60.65
CA ALA A 14 -20.93 1.55 -60.52
C ALA A 14 -21.84 1.54 -61.77
N GLY A 15 -23.14 1.91 -61.62
CA GLY A 15 -24.10 1.94 -62.75
C GLY A 15 -25.42 2.71 -62.55
N ASN A 16 -25.40 4.02 -62.80
CA ASN A 16 -26.46 4.90 -63.35
C ASN A 16 -27.91 5.04 -62.77
N GLN A 17 -28.24 6.32 -62.53
CA GLN A 17 -29.45 7.08 -62.97
C GLN A 17 -30.83 6.86 -62.30
N THR A 18 -31.10 7.72 -61.32
CA THR A 18 -32.20 8.72 -61.30
C THR A 18 -33.44 8.52 -62.21
N VAL A 19 -34.65 8.49 -61.62
CA VAL A 19 -35.59 9.64 -61.49
C VAL A 19 -36.93 9.16 -60.93
N LEU A 20 -37.41 9.76 -59.83
CA LEU A 20 -38.80 10.21 -59.64
C LEU A 20 -38.88 11.12 -58.39
N ARG A 21 -39.81 12.07 -58.36
CA ARG A 21 -39.85 13.13 -57.34
C ARG A 21 -41.29 13.43 -56.89
N ARG A 22 -41.45 13.64 -55.59
CA ARG A 22 -42.68 14.00 -54.85
C ARG A 22 -43.70 12.87 -54.68
N HIS A 23 -43.99 12.53 -53.43
CA HIS A 23 -45.28 12.90 -52.86
C HIS A 23 -45.11 13.42 -51.42
N SER A 24 -45.93 14.43 -51.11
CA SER A 24 -46.39 14.97 -49.82
C SER A 24 -45.79 14.51 -48.48
N GLU A 25 -45.62 15.48 -47.58
CA GLU A 25 -45.18 15.31 -46.19
C GLU A 25 -46.14 14.44 -45.36
N ILE A 26 -45.54 13.64 -44.45
CA ILE A 26 -46.15 13.21 -43.19
C ILE A 26 -45.18 13.69 -42.10
N PRO A 27 -45.63 14.39 -41.05
CA PRO A 27 -44.74 14.78 -39.96
C PRO A 27 -44.31 13.51 -39.20
N VAL A 28 -43.03 13.15 -39.32
CA VAL A 28 -42.43 12.12 -38.47
C VAL A 28 -42.31 12.72 -37.07
N GLU A 29 -43.12 12.22 -36.13
CA GLU A 29 -42.91 12.49 -34.72
C GLU A 29 -41.51 12.01 -34.32
N ASN A 30 -40.70 12.90 -33.77
CA ASN A 30 -39.34 12.58 -33.36
C ASN A 30 -39.37 11.63 -32.15
N ALA A 31 -39.36 10.33 -32.42
CA ALA A 31 -39.08 9.31 -31.42
C ALA A 31 -37.74 9.65 -30.74
N GLY A 32 -37.78 9.85 -29.41
CA GLY A 32 -36.65 10.33 -28.62
C GLY A 32 -35.43 9.43 -28.76
N GLY A 33 -34.46 9.84 -29.58
CA GLY A 33 -33.29 9.02 -29.90
C GLY A 33 -32.38 8.84 -28.70
N VAL A 34 -32.33 7.62 -28.16
CA VAL A 34 -31.39 7.22 -27.11
C VAL A 34 -29.95 7.56 -27.53
N ARG A 35 -29.18 8.14 -26.60
CA ARG A 35 -27.77 8.50 -26.73
C ARG A 35 -26.92 7.76 -25.69
N ILE A 36 -25.62 7.66 -25.95
CA ILE A 36 -24.64 7.08 -25.04
C ILE A 36 -23.40 7.98 -25.00
N LEU A 37 -23.29 8.84 -23.97
CA LEU A 37 -22.16 9.74 -23.82
C LEU A 37 -21.02 9.08 -23.05
N LYS A 38 -19.79 9.13 -23.59
CA LYS A 38 -18.58 8.65 -22.91
C LYS A 38 -17.96 9.77 -22.06
N VAL A 39 -18.24 9.76 -20.76
CA VAL A 39 -17.69 10.75 -19.82
C VAL A 39 -16.46 10.20 -19.11
N CYS A 40 -15.31 10.79 -19.36
CA CYS A 40 -14.05 10.53 -18.66
C CYS A 40 -14.05 11.18 -17.27
N PHE A 41 -13.39 10.54 -16.32
CA PHE A 41 -13.12 11.08 -14.99
C PHE A 41 -11.72 10.69 -14.51
N ILE A 42 -11.19 11.46 -13.56
CA ILE A 42 -9.81 11.35 -13.10
C ILE A 42 -9.68 10.20 -12.08
N SER A 43 -8.49 9.61 -12.01
CA SER A 43 -8.18 8.42 -11.22
C SER A 43 -6.68 8.37 -10.91
N ASN A 44 -6.21 7.36 -10.17
CA ASN A 44 -4.78 7.17 -9.85
C ASN A 44 -3.92 6.69 -11.06
N SER A 45 -4.47 6.66 -12.27
CA SER A 45 -3.74 6.30 -13.50
C SER A 45 -3.26 7.54 -14.23
N SER A 46 -2.06 7.48 -14.81
CA SER A 46 -1.50 8.53 -15.70
C SER A 46 -2.36 8.80 -16.95
N ASN A 47 -3.26 7.87 -17.31
CA ASN A 47 -4.10 7.96 -18.50
C ASN A 47 -5.54 8.41 -18.19
N LEU A 48 -5.84 9.71 -18.34
CA LEU A 48 -7.20 10.27 -18.19
C LEU A 48 -8.21 9.67 -19.21
N GLY A 49 -7.73 9.03 -20.28
CA GLY A 49 -8.57 8.32 -21.25
C GLY A 49 -9.00 6.91 -20.82
N LYS A 50 -8.32 6.28 -19.85
CA LYS A 50 -8.63 4.89 -19.39
C LYS A 50 -9.87 4.83 -18.48
N ASN A 51 -10.16 5.88 -17.72
CA ASN A 51 -11.24 5.89 -16.74
C ASN A 51 -12.45 6.69 -17.26
N PHE A 52 -13.59 6.03 -17.47
CA PHE A 52 -14.82 6.62 -17.99
C PHE A 52 -16.07 5.83 -17.58
N LYS A 53 -17.24 6.47 -17.68
CA LYS A 53 -18.56 5.83 -17.67
C LYS A 53 -19.25 6.13 -19.00
N LEU A 54 -19.96 5.12 -19.54
CA LEU A 54 -20.93 5.32 -20.60
C LEU A 54 -22.28 5.69 -19.95
N VAL A 55 -22.80 6.87 -20.27
CA VAL A 55 -24.08 7.37 -19.73
C VAL A 55 -25.13 7.27 -20.83
N LYS A 56 -26.10 6.37 -20.65
CA LYS A 56 -27.29 6.27 -21.51
C LYS A 56 -28.27 7.38 -21.13
N CYS A 57 -28.65 8.22 -22.08
CA CYS A 57 -29.55 9.35 -21.88
C CYS A 57 -30.40 9.59 -23.14
N ASP A 58 -31.26 10.61 -23.12
CA ASP A 58 -31.99 11.09 -24.30
C ASP A 58 -31.77 12.60 -24.50
N SER A 59 -32.29 13.16 -25.59
CA SER A 59 -32.07 14.56 -25.98
C SER A 59 -32.64 15.61 -25.00
N SER A 60 -33.56 15.22 -24.11
CA SER A 60 -34.14 16.12 -23.09
C SER A 60 -33.32 16.21 -21.81
N TRP A 61 -32.38 15.29 -21.57
CA TRP A 61 -31.57 15.29 -20.36
C TRP A 61 -30.72 16.56 -20.25
N GLU A 62 -30.70 17.14 -19.07
CA GLU A 62 -29.80 18.24 -18.72
C GLU A 62 -28.43 17.72 -18.27
N ILE A 63 -27.37 18.53 -18.46
CA ILE A 63 -26.01 18.18 -18.04
C ILE A 63 -25.93 17.81 -16.55
N LYS A 64 -26.71 18.46 -15.69
CA LYS A 64 -26.75 18.12 -14.25
C LYS A 64 -27.20 16.68 -13.99
N SER A 65 -28.13 16.15 -14.78
CA SER A 65 -28.59 14.76 -14.67
C SER A 65 -27.52 13.76 -15.11
N ILE A 66 -26.71 14.12 -16.12
CA ILE A 66 -25.53 13.32 -16.54
C ILE A 66 -24.48 13.29 -15.43
N VAL A 67 -24.15 14.46 -14.85
CA VAL A 67 -23.21 14.57 -13.73
C VAL A 67 -23.69 13.75 -12.53
N GLN A 68 -24.93 13.97 -12.10
CA GLN A 68 -25.53 13.26 -10.96
C GLN A 68 -25.52 11.73 -11.15
N SER A 69 -25.92 11.25 -12.32
CA SER A 69 -25.85 9.81 -12.66
C SER A 69 -24.43 9.22 -12.59
N ILE A 70 -23.38 10.03 -12.75
CA ILE A 70 -22.00 9.58 -12.58
C ILE A 70 -21.62 9.58 -11.08
N LEU A 71 -21.97 10.62 -10.33
CA LEU A 71 -21.68 10.71 -8.88
C LEU A 71 -22.38 9.59 -8.10
N GLU A 72 -23.66 9.34 -8.36
CA GLU A 72 -24.48 8.30 -7.72
C GLU A 72 -24.02 6.87 -8.05
N SER A 73 -23.29 6.68 -9.16
CA SER A 73 -22.85 5.34 -9.59
C SER A 73 -21.72 4.73 -8.75
N GLY A 74 -21.25 5.42 -7.71
CA GLY A 74 -20.16 4.99 -6.84
C GLY A 74 -18.78 4.88 -7.51
N ARG A 75 -18.69 5.08 -8.83
CA ARG A 75 -17.46 4.92 -9.63
C ARG A 75 -16.35 5.93 -9.29
N LEU A 76 -16.69 7.07 -8.68
CA LEU A 76 -15.71 8.02 -8.12
C LEU A 76 -15.39 7.72 -6.64
N GLY A 77 -16.30 7.09 -5.91
CA GLY A 77 -16.23 6.82 -4.47
C GLY A 77 -17.58 7.03 -3.78
N PRO A 78 -17.74 6.57 -2.52
CA PRO A 78 -18.97 6.70 -1.75
C PRO A 78 -19.10 8.08 -1.07
N ASN A 79 -20.29 8.38 -0.54
CA ASN A 79 -20.54 9.48 0.42
C ASN A 79 -20.17 10.89 -0.07
N ILE A 80 -20.37 11.17 -1.36
CA ILE A 80 -20.24 12.51 -1.93
C ILE A 80 -21.30 13.43 -1.29
N LYS A 81 -20.86 14.53 -0.69
CA LYS A 81 -21.71 15.56 -0.04
C LYS A 81 -21.81 16.84 -0.85
N PHE A 82 -20.87 17.10 -1.75
CA PHE A 82 -20.79 18.36 -2.51
C PHE A 82 -20.94 18.16 -4.03
N PRO A 83 -22.07 17.61 -4.53
CA PRO A 83 -22.29 17.40 -5.96
C PRO A 83 -22.22 18.72 -6.76
N GLY A 84 -22.68 19.83 -6.17
CA GLY A 84 -22.61 21.18 -6.75
C GLY A 84 -21.20 21.74 -6.99
N CYS A 85 -20.12 21.05 -6.58
CA CYS A 85 -18.74 21.40 -6.96
C CYS A 85 -18.35 20.91 -8.37
N TYR A 86 -19.09 19.95 -8.93
CA TYR A 86 -18.76 19.26 -10.18
C TYR A 86 -19.39 19.95 -11.40
N GLY A 87 -18.61 20.04 -12.48
CA GLY A 87 -19.03 20.50 -13.80
C GLY A 87 -18.55 19.58 -14.91
N LEU A 88 -19.17 19.65 -16.08
CA LEU A 88 -18.81 18.83 -17.24
C LEU A 88 -18.10 19.70 -18.29
N ARG A 89 -16.86 19.33 -18.63
CA ARG A 89 -16.02 20.05 -19.59
C ARG A 89 -15.93 19.29 -20.90
N LEU A 90 -16.36 19.91 -21.98
CA LEU A 90 -16.16 19.47 -23.35
C LEU A 90 -14.81 20.01 -23.86
N LYS A 91 -13.87 19.12 -24.20
CA LYS A 91 -12.58 19.47 -24.80
C LYS A 91 -12.45 18.87 -26.19
N HIS A 92 -12.00 19.67 -27.17
CA HIS A 92 -11.62 19.17 -28.49
C HIS A 92 -10.26 18.45 -28.41
N LEU A 93 -10.09 17.38 -29.19
CA LEU A 93 -8.88 16.55 -29.17
C LEU A 93 -7.79 17.02 -30.14
N LYS A 94 -8.10 17.96 -31.04
CA LYS A 94 -7.17 18.47 -32.09
C LYS A 94 -6.83 19.96 -31.97
N SER A 95 -7.43 20.68 -31.02
CA SER A 95 -7.13 22.08 -30.72
C SER A 95 -7.22 22.31 -29.21
N ASP A 96 -6.80 23.49 -28.74
CA ASP A 96 -6.95 23.91 -27.34
C ASP A 96 -8.36 24.40 -26.98
N GLU A 97 -9.36 24.08 -27.82
CA GLU A 97 -10.73 24.50 -27.64
C GLU A 97 -11.43 23.73 -26.50
N VAL A 98 -12.02 24.49 -25.58
CA VAL A 98 -12.63 24.01 -24.35
C VAL A 98 -13.91 24.79 -24.06
N HIS A 99 -15.00 24.05 -23.84
CA HIS A 99 -16.31 24.57 -23.44
C HIS A 99 -16.74 23.90 -22.13
N TRP A 100 -17.15 24.69 -21.14
CA TRP A 100 -17.84 24.17 -19.97
C TRP A 100 -19.34 24.09 -20.26
N LEU A 101 -19.91 22.90 -20.10
CA LEU A 101 -21.30 22.62 -20.41
C LEU A 101 -22.15 22.97 -19.18
N HIS A 102 -22.91 24.07 -19.29
CA HIS A 102 -23.73 24.59 -18.19
C HIS A 102 -24.73 23.54 -17.68
N PRO A 103 -24.95 23.41 -16.36
CA PRO A 103 -25.81 22.37 -15.78
C PRO A 103 -27.23 22.27 -16.34
N ASN A 104 -27.83 23.38 -16.80
CA ASN A 104 -29.19 23.46 -17.37
C ASN A 104 -29.18 23.53 -18.92
N LEU A 105 -28.08 23.12 -19.57
CA LEU A 105 -28.03 22.84 -21.01
C LEU A 105 -28.58 21.43 -21.25
N THR A 106 -29.42 21.24 -22.26
CA THR A 106 -29.90 19.91 -22.65
C THR A 106 -28.95 19.22 -23.64
N VAL A 107 -28.94 17.88 -23.68
CA VAL A 107 -28.19 17.10 -24.68
C VAL A 107 -28.57 17.51 -26.11
N GLY A 108 -29.86 17.78 -26.39
CA GLY A 108 -30.32 18.24 -27.70
C GLY A 108 -29.82 19.64 -28.09
N GLU A 109 -29.78 20.59 -27.14
CA GLU A 109 -29.15 21.91 -27.38
C GLU A 109 -27.64 21.79 -27.58
N MET A 110 -26.97 20.90 -26.82
CA MET A 110 -25.54 20.64 -26.90
C MET A 110 -25.14 20.03 -28.24
N GLU A 111 -25.85 18.99 -28.71
CA GLU A 111 -25.62 18.38 -30.02
C GLU A 111 -25.76 19.41 -31.14
N GLN A 112 -26.84 20.20 -31.14
CA GLN A 112 -27.03 21.25 -32.16
C GLN A 112 -25.87 22.25 -32.17
N LYS A 113 -25.41 22.70 -30.99
CA LYS A 113 -24.35 23.71 -30.84
C LYS A 113 -22.97 23.21 -31.29
N TYR A 114 -22.63 21.95 -31.02
CA TYR A 114 -21.28 21.39 -31.27
C TYR A 114 -21.20 20.42 -32.47
N SER A 115 -22.30 20.25 -33.21
CA SER A 115 -22.47 19.40 -34.41
C SER A 115 -21.50 19.63 -35.58
N GLN A 116 -20.70 20.71 -35.56
CA GLN A 116 -19.79 21.05 -36.66
C GLN A 116 -18.57 20.11 -36.76
N HIS A 117 -18.31 19.33 -35.72
CA HIS A 117 -17.21 18.37 -35.61
C HIS A 117 -17.72 16.95 -35.40
N VAL A 118 -16.95 15.95 -35.80
CA VAL A 118 -17.32 14.55 -35.61
C VAL A 118 -17.21 14.20 -34.13
N GLU A 119 -18.17 13.45 -33.58
CA GLU A 119 -18.23 13.12 -32.13
C GLU A 119 -16.91 12.52 -31.58
N ALA A 120 -16.20 11.74 -32.40
CA ALA A 120 -14.89 11.17 -32.07
C ALA A 120 -13.74 12.19 -31.92
N GLU A 121 -13.95 13.47 -32.25
CA GLU A 121 -12.99 14.57 -32.05
C GLU A 121 -13.18 15.27 -30.69
N TRP A 122 -14.24 14.95 -29.96
CA TRP A 122 -14.59 15.54 -28.67
C TRP A 122 -14.33 14.58 -27.50
N ARG A 123 -14.11 15.16 -26.31
CA ARG A 123 -14.02 14.41 -25.04
C ARG A 123 -14.70 15.16 -23.90
N TYR A 124 -15.53 14.44 -23.17
CA TYR A 124 -16.19 14.93 -21.96
C TYR A 124 -15.33 14.58 -20.73
N ASP A 125 -14.86 15.59 -20.00
CA ASP A 125 -14.20 15.45 -18.69
C ASP A 125 -15.16 15.89 -17.58
N LEU A 126 -15.52 14.98 -16.67
CA LEU A 126 -16.12 15.36 -15.39
C LEU A 126 -15.03 15.95 -14.49
N ARG A 127 -15.22 17.17 -14.00
CA ARG A 127 -14.20 17.91 -13.21
C ARG A 127 -14.83 18.67 -12.06
N ILE A 128 -14.07 18.91 -11.01
CA ILE A 128 -14.44 19.91 -10.00
C ILE A 128 -14.08 21.29 -10.57
N ARG A 129 -15.03 22.21 -10.54
CA ARG A 129 -14.87 23.59 -11.04
C ARG A 129 -15.22 24.62 -10.00
N TYR A 130 -16.39 24.49 -9.40
CA TYR A 130 -16.94 25.46 -8.46
C TYR A 130 -16.38 25.11 -7.07
N ILE A 131 -15.36 25.85 -6.64
CA ILE A 131 -14.63 25.55 -5.41
C ILE A 131 -15.29 26.29 -4.22
N PRO A 132 -15.58 25.62 -3.09
CA PRO A 132 -16.14 26.29 -1.93
C PRO A 132 -15.18 27.30 -1.28
N THR A 133 -15.73 28.39 -0.72
CA THR A 133 -15.06 29.21 0.31
C THR A 133 -14.56 28.30 1.45
N ASP A 134 -13.25 28.34 1.74
CA ASP A 134 -12.54 27.38 2.62
C ASP A 134 -12.80 25.89 2.27
N PHE A 135 -12.48 25.52 1.03
CA PHE A 135 -12.60 24.14 0.54
C PHE A 135 -11.82 23.12 1.38
N LEU A 136 -10.69 23.51 1.99
CA LEU A 136 -9.86 22.63 2.81
C LEU A 136 -10.62 22.15 4.06
N SER A 137 -11.37 23.04 4.72
CA SER A 137 -12.24 22.67 5.82
C SER A 137 -13.51 21.95 5.35
N LYS A 138 -14.19 22.47 4.32
CA LYS A 138 -15.49 21.93 3.87
C LYS A 138 -15.36 20.52 3.26
N LEU A 139 -14.43 20.32 2.32
CA LEU A 139 -14.26 19.03 1.65
C LEU A 139 -13.61 17.97 2.56
N LYS A 140 -13.06 18.33 3.73
CA LYS A 140 -12.51 17.36 4.70
C LYS A 140 -13.56 16.32 5.15
N GLU A 141 -14.82 16.73 5.14
CA GLU A 141 -15.98 15.89 5.44
C GLU A 141 -16.47 15.02 4.28
N ASP A 142 -15.93 15.23 3.07
CA ASP A 142 -16.22 14.52 1.83
C ASP A 142 -14.90 14.06 1.21
N LYS A 143 -14.41 12.92 1.70
CA LYS A 143 -13.12 12.36 1.31
C LYS A 143 -13.06 12.00 -0.18
N THR A 144 -14.21 11.73 -0.80
CA THR A 144 -14.31 11.39 -2.22
C THR A 144 -14.09 12.65 -3.06
N THR A 145 -14.82 13.74 -2.79
CA THR A 145 -14.63 15.03 -3.48
C THR A 145 -13.24 15.62 -3.21
N MET A 146 -12.72 15.52 -1.98
CA MET A 146 -11.34 15.92 -1.64
C MET A 146 -10.29 15.14 -2.44
N LEU A 147 -10.40 13.81 -2.52
CA LEU A 147 -9.46 12.98 -3.25
C LEU A 147 -9.56 13.21 -4.78
N TYR A 148 -10.78 13.42 -5.29
CA TYR A 148 -10.99 13.74 -6.69
C TYR A 148 -10.37 15.10 -7.07
N PHE A 149 -10.54 16.12 -6.23
CA PHE A 149 -9.92 17.43 -6.42
C PHE A 149 -8.39 17.34 -6.34
N TYR A 150 -7.85 16.58 -5.39
CA TYR A 150 -6.43 16.29 -5.31
C TYR A 150 -5.88 15.65 -6.59
N GLN A 151 -6.53 14.59 -7.08
CA GLN A 151 -6.12 13.91 -8.30
C GLN A 151 -6.21 14.83 -9.53
N GLN A 152 -7.22 15.71 -9.58
CA GLN A 152 -7.34 16.72 -10.64
C GLN A 152 -6.17 17.70 -10.63
N VAL A 153 -5.91 18.38 -9.51
CA VAL A 153 -4.83 19.37 -9.40
C VAL A 153 -3.46 18.73 -9.62
N ARG A 154 -3.25 17.50 -9.13
CA ARG A 154 -2.05 16.67 -9.39
C ARG A 154 -1.90 16.31 -10.88
N SER A 155 -3.00 15.99 -11.57
CA SER A 155 -2.99 15.71 -13.01
C SER A 155 -2.61 16.95 -13.81
N ASP A 156 -3.22 18.09 -13.52
CA ASP A 156 -2.94 19.35 -14.21
C ASP A 156 -1.50 19.81 -13.92
N TYR A 157 -1.00 19.63 -12.68
CA TYR A 157 0.41 19.82 -12.33
C TYR A 157 1.34 19.00 -13.24
N MET A 158 1.14 17.67 -13.32
CA MET A 158 1.99 16.78 -14.12
C MET A 158 1.96 17.11 -15.62
N GLN A 159 0.85 17.64 -16.15
CA GLN A 159 0.69 17.94 -17.57
C GLN A 159 1.12 19.35 -17.98
N HIS A 160 1.05 20.34 -17.09
CA HIS A 160 1.16 21.76 -17.47
C HIS A 160 2.16 22.57 -16.62
N CYS A 161 2.60 22.05 -15.46
CA CYS A 161 3.44 22.78 -14.50
C CYS A 161 4.73 22.04 -14.11
N ALA A 162 4.78 20.71 -14.18
CA ALA A 162 5.87 19.92 -13.60
C ALA A 162 7.25 20.15 -14.26
N SER A 163 7.29 20.57 -15.53
CA SER A 163 8.51 21.01 -16.24
C SER A 163 8.91 22.47 -15.97
N LYS A 164 8.14 23.20 -15.15
CA LYS A 164 8.34 24.63 -14.81
C LYS A 164 8.62 24.88 -13.32
N VAL A 165 8.35 23.89 -12.45
CA VAL A 165 8.73 23.95 -11.03
C VAL A 165 10.21 23.61 -10.85
N SER A 166 10.78 23.92 -9.69
CA SER A 166 12.15 23.51 -9.36
C SER A 166 12.23 22.02 -9.00
N ASP A 167 13.38 21.39 -9.25
CA ASP A 167 13.71 20.02 -8.84
C ASP A 167 13.33 19.73 -7.37
N GLY A 168 13.57 20.68 -6.48
CA GLY A 168 13.23 20.58 -5.06
C GLY A 168 11.72 20.47 -4.82
N MET A 169 10.92 21.30 -5.48
CA MET A 169 9.45 21.23 -5.38
C MET A 169 8.90 19.97 -6.05
N ALA A 170 9.44 19.57 -7.21
CA ALA A 170 9.07 18.32 -7.87
C ALA A 170 9.38 17.09 -7.00
N LEU A 171 10.53 17.06 -6.32
CA LEU A 171 10.88 16.03 -5.34
C LEU A 171 9.89 16.01 -4.16
N GLN A 172 9.51 17.17 -3.62
CA GLN A 172 8.55 17.26 -2.51
C GLN A 172 7.16 16.76 -2.91
N LEU A 173 6.60 17.25 -4.02
CA LEU A 173 5.27 16.88 -4.52
C LEU A 173 5.18 15.39 -4.87
N GLY A 174 6.23 14.83 -5.52
CA GLY A 174 6.29 13.40 -5.83
C GLY A 174 6.45 12.51 -4.59
N CYS A 175 7.24 12.93 -3.59
CA CYS A 175 7.36 12.18 -2.33
C CYS A 175 6.06 12.20 -1.50
N LEU A 176 5.32 13.32 -1.52
CA LEU A 176 3.98 13.41 -0.92
C LEU A 176 2.99 12.48 -1.59
N GLU A 177 3.03 12.37 -2.93
CA GLU A 177 2.21 11.38 -3.64
C GLU A 177 2.63 9.94 -3.29
N ILE A 178 3.93 9.59 -3.26
CA ILE A 178 4.37 8.24 -2.88
C ILE A 178 3.82 7.87 -1.49
N ARG A 179 3.86 8.81 -0.52
CA ARG A 179 3.34 8.60 0.84
C ARG A 179 1.82 8.41 0.86
N ARG A 180 1.07 9.16 0.05
CA ARG A 180 -0.40 9.06 -0.08
C ARG A 180 -0.81 7.76 -0.80
N PHE A 181 -0.15 7.46 -1.91
CA PHE A 181 -0.43 6.34 -2.81
C PHE A 181 -0.12 4.99 -2.15
N TYR A 182 0.98 4.92 -1.39
CA TYR A 182 1.33 3.76 -0.56
C TYR A 182 1.07 4.03 0.94
N LYS A 183 -0.15 4.46 1.28
CA LYS A 183 -0.53 4.84 2.67
C LYS A 183 -0.35 3.75 3.74
N ASP A 184 -0.32 2.48 3.36
CA ASP A 184 -0.10 1.36 4.28
C ASP A 184 1.39 1.05 4.54
N MET A 185 2.31 1.61 3.73
CA MET A 185 3.75 1.40 3.87
C MET A 185 4.28 2.00 5.19
N ASN A 186 5.22 1.33 5.83
CA ASN A 186 5.95 1.85 7.00
C ASN A 186 6.72 3.16 6.68
N ALA A 187 7.26 3.82 7.71
CA ALA A 187 8.00 5.08 7.52
C ALA A 187 9.33 4.89 6.75
N ASN A 188 10.05 3.79 7.01
CA ASN A 188 11.38 3.53 6.43
C ASN A 188 11.31 2.67 5.16
N GLY A 189 10.14 2.61 4.49
CA GLY A 189 9.86 1.64 3.43
C GLY A 189 10.76 1.78 2.20
N LEU A 190 11.09 3.02 1.82
CA LEU A 190 11.98 3.29 0.70
C LEU A 190 13.47 3.12 1.03
N ASP A 191 13.85 2.96 2.30
CA ASP A 191 15.25 2.72 2.70
C ASP A 191 15.69 1.30 2.33
N LYS A 192 14.75 0.35 2.29
CA LYS A 192 14.98 -1.02 1.80
C LYS A 192 15.24 -0.99 0.29
N LYS A 193 16.40 -1.48 -0.15
CA LYS A 193 16.78 -1.49 -1.58
C LYS A 193 15.73 -2.13 -2.49
N SER A 194 15.20 -3.31 -2.13
CA SER A 194 14.20 -4.03 -2.92
C SER A 194 12.92 -3.22 -3.14
N ASN A 195 12.46 -2.50 -2.10
CA ASN A 195 11.26 -1.67 -2.13
C ASN A 195 11.43 -0.45 -3.06
N PHE A 196 12.61 0.18 -3.06
CA PHE A 196 12.89 1.24 -4.03
C PHE A 196 13.11 0.67 -5.43
N ASP A 197 13.87 -0.42 -5.59
CA ASP A 197 14.08 -1.07 -6.89
C ASP A 197 12.74 -1.47 -7.55
N LEU A 198 11.72 -1.85 -6.76
CA LEU A 198 10.34 -2.08 -7.20
C LEU A 198 9.69 -0.80 -7.76
N LEU A 199 9.77 0.31 -7.02
CA LEU A 199 9.26 1.62 -7.44
C LEU A 199 9.95 2.12 -8.73
N GLU A 200 11.26 1.91 -8.81
CA GLU A 200 12.14 2.37 -9.89
C GLU A 200 11.94 1.60 -11.21
N LYS A 201 11.67 0.29 -11.15
CA LYS A 201 11.69 -0.61 -12.32
C LYS A 201 10.32 -1.15 -12.73
N ASP A 202 9.44 -1.39 -11.75
CA ASP A 202 8.17 -2.09 -11.98
C ASP A 202 6.95 -1.16 -11.87
N VAL A 203 7.12 0.05 -11.32
CA VAL A 203 6.06 1.07 -11.20
C VAL A 203 6.31 2.26 -12.12
N GLY A 204 7.58 2.60 -12.34
CA GLY A 204 7.99 3.84 -13.01
C GLY A 204 8.06 5.01 -12.02
N LEU A 205 9.19 5.73 -12.03
CA LEU A 205 9.34 6.98 -11.28
C LEU A 205 8.52 8.12 -11.92
N ASP A 206 8.25 8.02 -13.21
CA ASP A 206 7.49 8.97 -14.03
C ASP A 206 6.00 9.07 -13.64
N LEU A 207 5.46 8.06 -12.96
CA LEU A 207 4.16 8.15 -12.30
C LEU A 207 4.14 9.22 -11.19
N PHE A 208 5.29 9.52 -10.57
CA PHE A 208 5.43 10.36 -9.38
C PHE A 208 6.22 11.66 -9.62
N PHE A 209 7.14 11.68 -10.60
CA PHE A 209 8.08 12.77 -10.85
C PHE A 209 8.12 13.14 -12.34
N PRO A 210 8.36 14.42 -12.71
CA PRO A 210 8.55 14.81 -14.10
C PRO A 210 9.76 14.12 -14.75
N GLN A 211 9.67 13.83 -16.05
CA GLN A 211 10.75 13.21 -16.83
C GLN A 211 12.02 14.08 -16.86
N GLU A 212 11.86 15.39 -16.76
CA GLU A 212 12.93 16.39 -16.64
C GLU A 212 13.77 16.14 -15.37
N LEU A 213 13.14 15.90 -14.22
CA LEU A 213 13.82 15.57 -12.96
C LEU A 213 14.44 14.16 -12.97
N ILE A 214 13.80 13.21 -13.66
CA ILE A 214 14.32 11.84 -13.77
C ILE A 214 15.57 11.80 -14.67
N SER A 215 15.60 12.61 -15.73
CA SER A 215 16.70 12.67 -16.69
C SER A 215 17.82 13.64 -16.31
N SER A 216 17.57 14.66 -15.48
CA SER A 216 18.60 15.62 -15.04
C SER A 216 19.65 15.02 -14.09
N MET A 217 19.35 13.91 -13.42
CA MET A 217 20.22 13.32 -12.39
C MET A 217 20.54 11.84 -12.64
N LYS A 218 21.72 11.41 -12.17
CA LYS A 218 22.10 9.98 -12.19
C LYS A 218 21.18 9.18 -11.25
N PRO A 219 20.69 7.98 -11.60
CA PRO A 219 19.71 7.23 -10.78
C PRO A 219 20.12 7.04 -9.31
N LYS A 220 21.40 6.76 -9.03
CA LYS A 220 21.92 6.65 -7.65
C LYS A 220 21.81 7.96 -6.83
N GLN A 221 21.87 9.12 -7.47
CA GLN A 221 21.70 10.43 -6.85
C GLN A 221 20.22 10.74 -6.62
N LEU A 222 19.39 10.53 -7.66
CA LEU A 222 17.94 10.69 -7.59
C LEU A 222 17.32 9.81 -6.49
N LYS A 223 17.71 8.54 -6.42
CA LYS A 223 17.32 7.58 -5.36
C LYS A 223 17.60 8.10 -3.96
N LYS A 224 18.80 8.64 -3.74
CA LYS A 224 19.19 9.23 -2.45
C LYS A 224 18.35 10.46 -2.11
N LEU A 225 18.09 11.35 -3.07
CA LEU A 225 17.26 12.53 -2.87
C LEU A 225 15.79 12.18 -2.58
N ILE A 226 15.23 11.19 -3.27
CA ILE A 226 13.87 10.69 -3.00
C ILE A 226 13.80 10.09 -1.59
N GLN A 227 14.75 9.24 -1.18
CA GLN A 227 14.80 8.70 0.19
C GLN A 227 14.90 9.82 1.25
N GLN A 228 15.79 10.81 1.05
CA GLN A 228 15.99 11.93 1.98
C GLN A 228 14.78 12.87 2.07
N THR A 229 14.06 13.09 0.96
CA THR A 229 12.85 13.93 0.94
C THR A 229 11.64 13.16 1.49
N PHE A 230 11.48 11.89 1.15
CA PHE A 230 10.38 11.05 1.65
C PHE A 230 10.36 10.94 3.18
N GLN A 231 11.53 10.87 3.82
CA GLN A 231 11.62 10.81 5.29
C GLN A 231 11.11 12.08 6.01
N GLN A 232 10.86 13.19 5.30
CA GLN A 232 10.17 14.37 5.86
C GLN A 232 8.64 14.18 5.94
N TYR A 233 8.11 13.23 5.16
CA TYR A 233 6.68 12.96 5.01
C TYR A 233 6.29 11.54 5.45
N SER A 234 7.26 10.72 5.84
CA SER A 234 7.10 9.27 6.02
C SER A 234 6.07 8.86 7.07
N SER A 235 5.71 9.76 7.99
CA SER A 235 4.69 9.58 9.04
C SER A 235 3.32 10.19 8.71
N LEU A 236 3.16 10.89 7.58
CA LEU A 236 1.90 11.56 7.21
C LEU A 236 0.84 10.58 6.72
N LYS A 237 -0.42 10.82 7.12
CA LYS A 237 -1.60 10.12 6.60
C LYS A 237 -2.04 10.69 5.25
N GLU A 238 -2.83 9.93 4.51
CA GLU A 238 -3.39 10.28 3.18
C GLU A 238 -3.95 11.72 3.11
N GLU A 239 -4.84 12.11 4.03
CA GLU A 239 -5.39 13.47 4.12
C GLU A 239 -4.33 14.55 4.37
N GLN A 240 -3.32 14.26 5.19
CA GLN A 240 -2.23 15.19 5.49
C GLN A 240 -1.28 15.36 4.29
N CYS A 241 -1.08 14.31 3.49
CA CYS A 241 -0.33 14.39 2.24
C CYS A 241 -1.05 15.26 1.21
N ILE A 242 -2.37 15.11 1.09
CA ILE A 242 -3.22 15.95 0.23
C ILE A 242 -3.12 17.43 0.65
N PHE A 243 -3.31 17.73 1.95
CA PHE A 243 -3.16 19.10 2.46
C PHE A 243 -1.75 19.68 2.25
N LYS A 244 -0.70 18.90 2.52
CA LYS A 244 0.69 19.36 2.32
C LYS A 244 1.02 19.59 0.85
N PHE A 245 0.46 18.79 -0.06
CA PHE A 245 0.61 18.97 -1.50
C PHE A 245 -0.06 20.28 -1.97
N PHE A 246 -1.31 20.53 -1.54
CA PHE A 246 -1.98 21.80 -1.84
C PHE A 246 -1.21 23.01 -1.28
N GLU A 247 -0.71 22.93 -0.05
CA GLU A 247 0.12 23.96 0.57
C GLU A 247 1.44 24.20 -0.20
N THR A 248 2.13 23.14 -0.63
CA THR A 248 3.39 23.26 -1.37
C THR A 248 3.17 23.77 -2.80
N PHE A 249 2.11 23.31 -3.49
CA PHE A 249 1.86 23.70 -4.88
C PHE A 249 1.25 25.11 -5.02
N SER A 250 0.49 25.59 -4.03
CA SER A 250 -0.08 26.95 -4.05
C SER A 250 0.97 28.07 -4.05
N VAL A 251 2.20 27.78 -3.61
CA VAL A 251 3.36 28.70 -3.71
C VAL A 251 3.77 28.95 -5.18
N PHE A 252 3.41 28.06 -6.10
CA PHE A 252 3.73 28.16 -7.53
C PHE A 252 2.51 28.47 -8.41
N SER A 253 1.31 28.00 -8.04
CA SER A 253 0.10 28.14 -8.85
C SER A 253 -1.16 28.25 -8.01
N SER A 254 -1.97 29.30 -8.25
CA SER A 254 -3.39 29.29 -7.88
C SER A 254 -4.09 28.21 -8.70
N PHE A 255 -4.34 27.05 -8.11
CA PHE A 255 -5.17 25.99 -8.70
C PHE A 255 -6.64 26.10 -8.26
N ASP A 256 -6.94 27.07 -7.38
CA ASP A 256 -8.28 27.42 -6.91
C ASP A 256 -8.92 28.60 -7.69
N GLU A 257 -8.23 29.16 -8.67
CA GLU A 257 -8.65 30.38 -9.40
C GLU A 257 -8.47 30.21 -10.91
N GLU A 258 -9.50 30.51 -11.72
CA GLU A 258 -9.38 30.62 -13.18
C GLU A 258 -9.07 32.08 -13.58
N VAL A 259 -8.26 32.27 -14.63
CA VAL A 259 -7.78 33.57 -15.09
C VAL A 259 -8.19 33.82 -16.54
N PHE A 260 -8.79 34.98 -16.80
CA PHE A 260 -9.36 35.35 -18.09
C PHE A 260 -8.80 36.70 -18.55
N PRO A 261 -7.89 36.71 -19.54
CA PRO A 261 -7.52 37.93 -20.25
C PRO A 261 -8.73 38.46 -21.03
N CYS A 262 -9.12 39.71 -20.76
CA CYS A 262 -10.32 40.35 -21.35
C CYS A 262 -10.19 41.87 -21.38
N GLU A 263 -11.06 42.54 -22.13
CA GLU A 263 -11.19 44.01 -22.10
C GLU A 263 -12.40 44.45 -21.28
N LEU A 264 -12.19 45.37 -20.34
CA LEU A 264 -13.23 46.04 -19.58
C LEU A 264 -13.56 47.38 -20.24
N VAL A 265 -14.82 47.63 -20.57
CA VAL A 265 -15.28 48.88 -21.19
C VAL A 265 -16.24 49.63 -20.28
N GLN A 266 -15.84 50.86 -19.92
CA GLN A 266 -16.67 51.81 -19.18
C GLN A 266 -16.43 53.25 -19.69
N GLY A 267 -16.82 53.49 -20.94
CA GLY A 267 -16.55 54.75 -21.68
C GLY A 267 -15.17 54.80 -22.35
N TRP A 268 -14.24 53.97 -21.90
CA TRP A 268 -12.93 53.67 -22.48
C TRP A 268 -12.65 52.16 -22.27
N SER A 269 -11.77 51.56 -23.08
CA SER A 269 -11.38 50.15 -22.92
C SER A 269 -10.08 50.01 -22.12
N LEU A 270 -10.02 49.00 -21.26
CA LEU A 270 -8.85 48.58 -20.50
C LEU A 270 -8.69 47.06 -20.58
N SER A 271 -7.60 46.59 -21.17
CA SER A 271 -7.21 45.17 -21.14
C SER A 271 -6.76 44.77 -19.73
N VAL A 272 -7.29 43.67 -19.20
CA VAL A 272 -6.99 43.14 -17.85
C VAL A 272 -6.93 41.62 -17.83
N ASP A 273 -6.20 41.07 -16.86
CA ASP A 273 -6.40 39.70 -16.38
C ASP A 273 -7.47 39.72 -15.26
N LEU A 274 -8.64 39.14 -15.52
CA LEU A 274 -9.68 38.93 -14.51
C LEU A 274 -9.49 37.56 -13.86
N VAL A 275 -9.48 37.52 -12.53
CA VAL A 275 -9.33 36.29 -11.73
C VAL A 275 -10.67 35.98 -11.06
N ILE A 276 -11.12 34.72 -11.16
CA ILE A 276 -12.38 34.23 -10.62
C ILE A 276 -12.12 32.96 -9.80
N GLY A 277 -12.63 32.89 -8.58
CA GLY A 277 -12.52 31.70 -7.73
C GLY A 277 -13.27 31.83 -6.40
N PRO A 278 -12.94 31.02 -5.36
CA PRO A 278 -13.64 30.98 -4.08
C PRO A 278 -13.48 32.25 -3.22
N LYS A 279 -12.75 33.25 -3.72
CA LYS A 279 -12.55 34.56 -3.08
C LYS A 279 -13.36 35.67 -3.78
N GLY A 280 -14.20 35.31 -4.74
CA GLY A 280 -14.95 36.20 -5.62
C GLY A 280 -14.22 36.49 -6.94
N ILE A 281 -14.52 37.65 -7.53
CA ILE A 281 -13.93 38.15 -8.77
C ILE A 281 -13.02 39.33 -8.45
N CYS A 282 -11.78 39.34 -8.95
CA CYS A 282 -10.85 40.47 -8.80
C CYS A 282 -9.98 40.67 -10.05
N GLN A 283 -9.37 41.86 -10.17
CA GLN A 283 -8.37 42.14 -11.21
C GLN A 283 -6.98 41.72 -10.72
N ARG A 284 -6.20 41.04 -11.56
CA ARG A 284 -4.77 40.82 -11.30
C ARG A 284 -3.99 42.11 -11.57
N THR A 285 -3.35 42.63 -10.53
CA THR A 285 -2.44 43.78 -10.59
C THR A 285 -1.09 43.40 -9.98
N ASP A 286 -0.02 44.09 -10.38
CA ASP A 286 1.35 43.82 -9.90
C ASP A 286 1.57 44.08 -8.39
N LYS A 287 0.54 44.55 -7.68
CA LYS A 287 0.59 44.92 -6.25
C LYS A 287 -0.75 44.65 -5.55
N ASN A 288 -0.91 43.43 -5.05
CA ASN A 288 -1.91 42.95 -4.06
C ASN A 288 -3.03 43.95 -3.70
N SER A 289 -3.96 44.20 -4.63
CA SER A 289 -5.11 45.08 -4.43
C SER A 289 -6.39 44.29 -4.65
N VAL A 290 -6.85 43.62 -3.58
CA VAL A 290 -8.10 42.84 -3.60
C VAL A 290 -9.28 43.79 -3.74
N VAL A 291 -9.91 43.79 -4.91
CA VAL A 291 -11.21 44.42 -5.15
C VAL A 291 -12.27 43.34 -5.05
N SER A 292 -13.02 43.30 -3.94
CA SER A 292 -14.17 42.40 -3.77
C SER A 292 -15.41 42.98 -4.46
N VAL A 293 -16.03 42.19 -5.34
CA VAL A 293 -17.29 42.55 -6.02
C VAL A 293 -18.46 41.82 -5.35
N ILE A 294 -19.54 42.54 -5.06
CA ILE A 294 -20.80 42.00 -4.53
C ILE A 294 -21.94 42.42 -5.47
N PHE A 295 -22.77 41.44 -5.83
CA PHE A 295 -23.82 41.59 -6.84
C PHE A 295 -25.11 42.20 -6.28
N SER A 296 -25.79 43.05 -7.07
CA SER A 296 -27.14 43.57 -6.80
C SER A 296 -27.78 44.05 -8.10
N ASN A 297 -29.12 44.14 -8.16
CA ASN A 297 -29.86 44.04 -9.41
C ASN A 297 -30.45 45.36 -9.95
N ARG A 298 -30.20 45.67 -11.24
CA ARG A 298 -31.12 46.37 -12.19
C ARG A 298 -30.51 46.51 -13.60
N SER A 299 -31.37 46.60 -14.61
CA SER A 299 -31.01 46.51 -16.05
C SER A 299 -30.90 47.87 -16.75
N PRO A 300 -29.95 48.02 -17.70
CA PRO A 300 -30.14 48.92 -18.83
C PRO A 300 -29.72 48.35 -20.21
N HIS A 301 -30.65 48.46 -21.17
CA HIS A 301 -30.51 48.68 -22.62
C HIS A 301 -29.14 48.50 -23.32
N THR A 302 -29.14 47.68 -24.38
CA THR A 302 -27.99 47.30 -25.21
C THR A 302 -27.62 48.33 -26.30
N ASN A 303 -26.37 48.29 -26.75
CA ASN A 303 -26.03 48.57 -28.16
C ASN A 303 -24.84 47.71 -28.63
N SER A 304 -24.58 47.68 -29.94
CA SER A 304 -23.83 46.60 -30.61
C SER A 304 -22.32 46.53 -30.33
N ASN A 305 -21.90 45.52 -29.55
CA ASN A 305 -20.77 44.60 -29.79
C ASN A 305 -20.84 43.46 -28.72
N THR A 306 -19.99 42.42 -28.82
CA THR A 306 -19.96 41.26 -27.89
C THR A 306 -19.54 41.62 -26.47
N SER A 307 -20.47 42.13 -25.66
CA SER A 307 -20.24 42.45 -24.25
C SER A 307 -21.03 41.57 -23.29
N PHE A 308 -20.37 41.16 -22.21
CA PHE A 308 -20.96 40.48 -21.06
C PHE A 308 -21.00 41.45 -19.87
N GLY A 309 -22.16 41.67 -19.26
CA GLY A 309 -22.36 42.69 -18.21
C GLY A 309 -22.23 42.13 -16.79
N VAL A 310 -21.28 42.65 -16.01
CA VAL A 310 -21.15 42.38 -14.56
C VAL A 310 -21.58 43.63 -13.76
N VAL A 311 -22.56 43.48 -12.87
CA VAL A 311 -23.14 44.63 -12.11
C VAL A 311 -22.54 44.71 -10.71
N GLN A 312 -21.90 45.84 -10.40
CA GLN A 312 -21.39 46.15 -9.06
C GLN A 312 -22.24 47.25 -8.40
N ARG A 313 -22.59 47.05 -7.12
CA ARG A 313 -23.13 48.11 -6.26
C ARG A 313 -22.07 48.55 -5.26
N ARG A 314 -21.73 49.85 -5.26
CA ARG A 314 -21.12 50.51 -4.10
C ARG A 314 -22.23 51.16 -3.27
N ILE A 315 -21.89 51.70 -2.10
CA ILE A 315 -22.81 52.61 -1.42
C ILE A 315 -23.02 53.81 -2.36
N ASP A 316 -24.30 54.11 -2.61
CA ASP A 316 -24.87 55.20 -3.42
C ASP A 316 -24.65 55.23 -4.95
N ASP A 317 -23.88 54.31 -5.56
CA ASP A 317 -23.78 54.19 -7.03
C ASP A 317 -23.74 52.73 -7.53
N CYS A 318 -24.26 52.50 -8.75
CA CYS A 318 -24.28 51.19 -9.43
C CYS A 318 -23.62 51.29 -10.82
N PHE A 319 -22.72 50.35 -11.13
CA PHE A 319 -22.00 50.32 -12.40
C PHE A 319 -22.16 48.96 -13.10
N VAL A 320 -22.33 48.99 -14.43
CA VAL A 320 -22.31 47.81 -15.29
C VAL A 320 -20.96 47.77 -16.01
N LEU A 321 -20.19 46.72 -15.76
CA LEU A 321 -18.89 46.47 -16.34
C LEU A 321 -19.07 45.60 -17.59
N HIS A 322 -18.79 46.15 -18.78
CA HIS A 322 -18.89 45.41 -20.04
C HIS A 322 -17.56 44.70 -20.31
N ILE A 323 -17.58 43.37 -20.28
CA ILE A 323 -16.42 42.50 -20.56
C ILE A 323 -16.47 42.05 -22.02
N PHE A 324 -15.35 42.19 -22.74
CA PHE A 324 -15.15 41.72 -24.11
C PHE A 324 -14.12 40.58 -24.14
N SER A 325 -14.51 39.46 -24.73
CA SER A 325 -13.69 38.26 -24.95
C SER A 325 -14.33 37.40 -26.07
N SER A 326 -13.78 36.21 -26.36
CA SER A 326 -14.42 35.29 -27.33
C SER A 326 -15.75 34.75 -26.76
N VAL A 327 -16.69 34.33 -27.62
CA VAL A 327 -17.99 33.78 -27.17
C VAL A 327 -17.81 32.59 -26.23
N ALA A 328 -16.91 31.66 -26.57
CA ALA A 328 -16.58 30.52 -25.70
C ALA A 328 -15.96 30.98 -24.36
N THR A 329 -15.10 32.00 -24.37
CA THR A 329 -14.54 32.59 -23.15
C THR A 329 -15.63 33.19 -22.28
N ALA A 330 -16.55 33.99 -22.85
CA ALA A 330 -17.65 34.62 -22.13
C ALA A 330 -18.63 33.59 -21.54
N GLU A 331 -18.96 32.52 -22.28
CA GLU A 331 -19.78 31.42 -21.77
C GLU A 331 -19.07 30.64 -20.64
N ASN A 332 -17.77 30.35 -20.80
CA ASN A 332 -16.95 29.72 -19.77
C ASN A 332 -16.86 30.58 -18.49
N MET A 333 -16.79 31.92 -18.61
CA MET A 333 -16.84 32.84 -17.48
C MET A 333 -18.23 32.87 -16.82
N ALA A 334 -19.30 32.92 -17.61
CA ALA A 334 -20.67 32.96 -17.12
C ALA A 334 -21.03 31.72 -16.29
N ASP A 335 -20.68 30.52 -16.77
CA ASP A 335 -20.88 29.27 -16.04
C ASP A 335 -20.11 29.22 -14.71
N LEU A 336 -18.88 29.74 -14.67
CA LEU A 336 -18.07 29.77 -13.46
C LEU A 336 -18.68 30.68 -12.39
N ILE A 337 -19.10 31.89 -12.79
CA ILE A 337 -19.74 32.86 -11.90
C ILE A 337 -21.08 32.30 -11.39
N ASP A 338 -21.92 31.79 -12.29
CA ASP A 338 -23.21 31.18 -11.93
C ASP A 338 -23.01 30.00 -10.96
N GLY A 339 -22.02 29.15 -11.20
CA GLY A 339 -21.73 28.01 -10.32
C GLY A 339 -21.20 28.39 -8.95
N HIS A 340 -20.36 29.42 -8.83
CA HIS A 340 -20.01 29.97 -7.52
C HIS A 340 -21.24 30.57 -6.81
N CYS A 341 -22.12 31.30 -7.53
CA CYS A 341 -23.34 31.85 -6.93
C CYS A 341 -24.34 30.77 -6.47
N ARG A 342 -24.53 29.69 -7.24
CA ARG A 342 -25.33 28.52 -6.80
C ARG A 342 -24.73 27.88 -5.53
N LEU A 343 -23.41 27.68 -5.52
CA LEU A 343 -22.67 27.05 -4.42
C LEU A 343 -22.64 27.89 -3.13
N GLU A 344 -22.64 29.22 -3.22
CA GLU A 344 -22.72 30.11 -2.05
C GLU A 344 -24.15 30.34 -1.55
N SER A 345 -25.14 30.39 -2.44
CA SER A 345 -26.55 30.59 -2.06
C SER A 345 -27.25 29.31 -1.58
N GLY A 346 -26.73 28.14 -1.95
CA GLY A 346 -27.36 26.84 -1.67
C GLY A 346 -28.56 26.53 -2.57
N ASN A 347 -28.78 27.31 -3.63
CA ASN A 347 -29.90 27.15 -4.57
C ASN A 347 -29.39 26.70 -5.95
N ASP A 348 -29.98 25.63 -6.50
CA ASP A 348 -29.66 25.12 -7.85
C ASP A 348 -30.24 25.99 -8.99
N THR A 349 -30.94 27.08 -8.68
CA THR A 349 -31.48 28.04 -9.65
C THR A 349 -30.35 28.83 -10.32
N SER A 350 -30.17 28.63 -11.62
CA SER A 350 -29.23 29.43 -12.42
C SER A 350 -29.73 30.87 -12.61
N LEU A 351 -28.79 31.81 -12.56
CA LEU A 351 -28.96 33.24 -12.79
C LEU A 351 -28.81 33.63 -14.28
N MET A 352 -28.52 32.65 -15.16
CA MET A 352 -28.35 32.89 -16.60
C MET A 352 -29.71 32.94 -17.33
N ILE A 353 -30.00 34.07 -17.99
CA ILE A 353 -31.25 34.26 -18.73
C ILE A 353 -31.11 33.79 -20.18
N LYS A 354 -31.87 32.75 -20.56
CA LYS A 354 -32.09 32.38 -21.96
C LYS A 354 -33.05 33.42 -22.61
N PRO A 355 -32.74 34.01 -23.77
CA PRO A 355 -33.65 34.93 -24.45
C PRO A 355 -34.92 34.22 -24.94
N LYS A 356 -36.06 34.92 -24.91
CA LYS A 356 -37.36 34.35 -25.33
C LYS A 356 -37.34 34.00 -26.82
N LYS A 357 -37.76 32.77 -27.17
CA LYS A 357 -37.94 32.33 -28.58
C LYS A 357 -38.89 33.29 -29.30
N GLY A 358 -38.38 33.96 -30.35
CA GLY A 358 -39.20 34.85 -31.19
C GLY A 358 -38.43 35.90 -31.99
N MET A 359 -37.26 36.37 -31.52
CA MET A 359 -36.43 37.33 -32.25
C MET A 359 -35.21 36.65 -32.88
N MET A 360 -35.09 36.73 -34.20
CA MET A 360 -34.02 36.07 -34.97
C MET A 360 -32.82 37.00 -35.18
N PHE A 361 -32.08 37.27 -34.10
CA PHE A 361 -30.76 37.91 -34.16
C PHE A 361 -29.79 37.18 -33.21
N SER A 362 -28.54 37.01 -33.64
CA SER A 362 -27.44 36.51 -32.81
C SER A 362 -26.87 37.64 -31.92
N LEU A 363 -26.29 37.25 -30.78
CA LEU A 363 -25.66 38.10 -29.74
C LEU A 363 -26.62 38.81 -28.75
N PRO A 364 -26.19 39.07 -27.50
CA PRO A 364 -25.47 38.21 -26.55
C PRO A 364 -26.28 37.98 -25.26
N LEU A 365 -25.81 37.14 -24.32
CA LEU A 365 -26.49 36.93 -23.03
C LEU A 365 -26.35 38.12 -22.08
N ILE A 366 -27.39 38.36 -21.27
CA ILE A 366 -27.43 39.32 -20.16
C ILE A 366 -27.80 38.56 -18.88
N ILE A 367 -27.07 38.80 -17.78
CA ILE A 367 -27.40 38.25 -16.45
C ILE A 367 -28.16 39.30 -15.64
N ILE A 368 -29.25 38.90 -14.97
CA ILE A 368 -30.09 39.72 -14.09
C ILE A 368 -30.45 38.84 -12.89
N VAL A 369 -30.38 39.37 -11.67
CA VAL A 369 -30.45 38.57 -10.43
C VAL A 369 -31.70 38.95 -9.61
N GLU A 370 -32.76 38.14 -9.69
CA GLU A 370 -34.00 38.34 -8.92
C GLU A 370 -34.24 37.23 -7.89
N THR A 371 -34.82 37.60 -6.74
CA THR A 371 -35.08 36.67 -5.63
C THR A 371 -36.57 36.69 -5.24
N LEU A 372 -37.30 35.70 -5.77
CA LEU A 372 -38.47 34.98 -5.18
C LEU A 372 -39.62 35.76 -4.52
N ILE A 373 -40.85 35.57 -5.04
CA ILE A 373 -42.11 35.43 -4.27
C ILE A 373 -43.01 34.33 -4.90
N GLU A 374 -43.35 33.33 -4.08
CA GLU A 374 -44.51 32.40 -4.01
C GLU A 374 -45.01 31.45 -5.16
N ILE A 375 -44.94 30.13 -4.84
CA ILE A 375 -46.00 29.09 -4.78
C ILE A 375 -46.88 28.74 -6.03
N ILE A 376 -46.88 27.46 -6.44
CA ILE A 376 -48.05 26.52 -6.47
C ILE A 376 -47.62 25.07 -6.85
N TYR A 377 -48.39 24.07 -6.36
CA TYR A 377 -48.23 22.61 -6.53
C TYR A 377 -48.37 22.08 -7.96
N SER A 378 -47.75 20.91 -8.25
CA SER A 378 -48.48 19.66 -8.61
C SER A 378 -47.55 18.45 -8.65
N ASP A 379 -48.04 17.30 -8.20
CA ASP A 379 -47.43 15.97 -8.38
C ASP A 379 -47.60 15.44 -9.82
N ILE A 380 -46.72 14.52 -10.25
CA ILE A 380 -47.06 13.40 -11.14
C ILE A 380 -46.34 12.13 -10.64
N TYR A 381 -47.13 11.11 -10.30
CA TYR A 381 -46.69 9.73 -10.02
C TYR A 381 -46.66 8.93 -11.33
N ALA A 382 -45.76 7.95 -11.47
CA ALA A 382 -45.80 6.98 -12.57
C ALA A 382 -45.08 5.66 -12.21
N GLU A 383 -45.81 4.71 -11.64
CA GLU A 383 -45.42 3.29 -11.66
C GLU A 383 -45.85 2.65 -12.98
N ILE A 384 -45.03 1.76 -13.55
CA ILE A 384 -45.39 0.80 -14.61
C ILE A 384 -44.47 -0.43 -14.48
N PRO A 385 -44.90 -1.64 -14.88
CA PRO A 385 -44.96 -2.72 -13.89
C PRO A 385 -44.16 -3.99 -14.24
N ASP A 386 -43.91 -4.82 -13.22
CA ASP A 386 -43.43 -6.19 -13.39
C ASP A 386 -44.51 -7.10 -14.00
N ALA A 387 -44.20 -7.76 -15.13
CA ALA A 387 -44.81 -9.02 -15.55
C ALA A 387 -44.09 -9.65 -16.76
N GLU A 388 -43.26 -10.67 -16.54
CA GLU A 388 -43.09 -11.77 -17.50
C GLU A 388 -42.66 -13.06 -16.75
N GLU A 389 -43.31 -14.20 -17.03
CA GLU A 389 -43.09 -15.46 -16.29
C GLU A 389 -42.29 -16.50 -17.11
N LYS A 390 -41.59 -17.39 -16.37
CA LYS A 390 -41.11 -18.78 -16.70
C LYS A 390 -39.61 -18.93 -17.03
N PRO A 391 -38.98 -20.11 -16.77
CA PRO A 391 -39.44 -21.27 -15.96
C PRO A 391 -38.39 -21.89 -14.98
N ASP A 392 -38.83 -22.14 -13.74
CA ASP A 392 -38.34 -23.20 -12.81
C ASP A 392 -36.83 -23.38 -12.55
N ALA A 393 -36.25 -22.55 -11.67
CA ALA A 393 -34.97 -22.81 -10.99
C ALA A 393 -34.99 -23.96 -9.93
N TYR A 394 -36.12 -24.64 -9.76
CA TYR A 394 -36.44 -25.43 -8.55
C TYR A 394 -35.83 -26.84 -8.44
N ASP A 395 -34.67 -27.11 -9.05
CA ASP A 395 -34.00 -28.43 -8.95
C ASP A 395 -32.90 -28.54 -7.88
N ILE A 396 -32.61 -27.48 -7.12
CA ILE A 396 -31.84 -27.56 -5.88
C ILE A 396 -32.79 -27.42 -4.68
N VAL A 397 -32.46 -28.04 -3.56
CA VAL A 397 -33.05 -27.72 -2.24
C VAL A 397 -31.90 -27.43 -1.28
N LEU A 398 -31.95 -26.25 -0.65
CA LEU A 398 -30.96 -25.79 0.33
C LEU A 398 -31.21 -26.46 1.69
N GLY A 399 -30.11 -26.80 2.37
CA GLY A 399 -30.06 -27.34 3.72
C GLY A 399 -29.53 -26.30 4.71
N ARG A 400 -28.69 -26.74 5.66
CA ARG A 400 -28.09 -25.84 6.67
C ARG A 400 -27.04 -24.92 6.06
N ILE A 401 -26.83 -23.75 6.67
CA ILE A 401 -25.65 -22.92 6.43
C ILE A 401 -24.40 -23.70 6.86
N LEU A 402 -23.37 -23.65 6.03
CA LEU A 402 -22.04 -24.23 6.25
C LEU A 402 -20.99 -23.17 6.61
N GLY A 403 -21.20 -21.92 6.18
CA GLY A 403 -20.35 -20.77 6.53
C GLY A 403 -20.85 -19.47 5.91
N GLU A 404 -20.28 -18.34 6.34
CA GLU A 404 -20.56 -17.01 5.79
C GLU A 404 -19.28 -16.40 5.19
N GLY A 405 -19.39 -15.87 3.98
CA GLY A 405 -18.32 -15.20 3.24
C GLY A 405 -18.69 -13.78 2.82
N PHE A 406 -17.74 -13.08 2.19
CA PHE A 406 -17.86 -11.64 1.90
C PHE A 406 -19.10 -11.24 1.07
N PHE A 407 -19.59 -12.13 0.20
CA PHE A 407 -20.74 -11.88 -0.68
C PHE A 407 -22.07 -12.49 -0.17
N GLY A 408 -22.03 -13.33 0.87
CA GLY A 408 -23.18 -14.08 1.35
C GLY A 408 -22.84 -15.45 1.94
N GLU A 409 -23.84 -16.31 2.10
CA GLU A 409 -23.73 -17.58 2.82
C GLU A 409 -23.44 -18.75 1.88
N VAL A 410 -22.65 -19.72 2.37
CA VAL A 410 -22.51 -21.04 1.77
C VAL A 410 -23.47 -21.98 2.47
N HIS A 411 -24.38 -22.59 1.70
CA HIS A 411 -25.35 -23.56 2.16
C HIS A 411 -24.96 -24.99 1.73
N GLU A 412 -25.36 -25.98 2.51
CA GLU A 412 -25.52 -27.35 2.04
C GLU A 412 -26.68 -27.40 1.04
N GLY A 413 -26.64 -28.29 0.06
CA GLY A 413 -27.76 -28.49 -0.86
C GLY A 413 -27.79 -29.88 -1.49
N VAL A 414 -28.92 -30.23 -2.08
CA VAL A 414 -29.10 -31.46 -2.85
C VAL A 414 -29.69 -31.14 -4.22
N TYR A 415 -29.02 -31.57 -5.29
CA TYR A 415 -29.54 -31.48 -6.66
C TYR A 415 -30.54 -32.62 -6.89
N LYS A 416 -31.82 -32.28 -7.08
CA LYS A 416 -32.96 -33.21 -7.04
C LYS A 416 -32.89 -34.30 -8.11
N ARG A 417 -32.47 -33.97 -9.34
CA ARG A 417 -32.45 -34.92 -10.48
C ARG A 417 -31.48 -36.08 -10.30
N GLU A 418 -30.34 -35.83 -9.66
CA GLU A 418 -29.24 -36.80 -9.54
C GLU A 418 -28.93 -37.20 -8.09
N ARG A 419 -29.56 -36.55 -7.10
CA ARG A 419 -29.31 -36.67 -5.65
C ARG A 419 -27.86 -36.38 -5.23
N VAL A 420 -27.15 -35.57 -6.02
CA VAL A 420 -25.78 -35.11 -5.69
C VAL A 420 -25.85 -34.07 -4.58
N SER A 421 -25.04 -34.28 -3.53
CA SER A 421 -24.81 -33.27 -2.48
C SER A 421 -23.88 -32.17 -2.99
N VAL A 422 -24.31 -30.92 -2.84
CA VAL A 422 -23.61 -29.72 -3.33
C VAL A 422 -23.43 -28.69 -2.22
N ALA A 423 -22.44 -27.81 -2.39
CA ALA A 423 -22.30 -26.58 -1.63
C ALA A 423 -22.77 -25.41 -2.50
N VAL A 424 -23.62 -24.53 -1.95
CA VAL A 424 -24.27 -23.44 -2.71
C VAL A 424 -23.90 -22.10 -2.08
N LYS A 425 -23.02 -21.33 -2.75
CA LYS A 425 -22.68 -19.95 -2.36
C LYS A 425 -23.80 -19.04 -2.87
N THR A 426 -24.44 -18.27 -2.00
CA THR A 426 -25.53 -17.35 -2.34
C THR A 426 -25.05 -15.89 -2.30
N CYS A 427 -25.63 -15.04 -3.15
CA CYS A 427 -25.35 -13.60 -3.12
C CYS A 427 -26.39 -12.87 -2.26
N LYS A 428 -25.98 -12.19 -1.18
CA LYS A 428 -26.87 -11.40 -0.30
C LYS A 428 -27.19 -10.00 -0.84
N ASP A 429 -26.32 -9.46 -1.69
CA ASP A 429 -26.43 -8.13 -2.32
C ASP A 429 -26.34 -8.31 -3.84
N CYS A 430 -27.45 -8.05 -4.54
CA CYS A 430 -27.54 -8.24 -5.99
C CYS A 430 -27.31 -6.94 -6.79
N THR A 431 -26.69 -5.91 -6.21
CA THR A 431 -26.25 -4.75 -6.98
C THR A 431 -25.30 -5.17 -8.09
N ALA A 432 -25.39 -4.55 -9.28
CA ALA A 432 -24.67 -5.01 -10.48
C ALA A 432 -23.16 -5.14 -10.27
N ASP A 433 -22.56 -4.19 -9.55
CA ASP A 433 -21.15 -4.18 -9.16
C ASP A 433 -20.77 -5.34 -8.23
N VAL A 434 -21.69 -5.89 -7.45
CA VAL A 434 -21.47 -7.07 -6.59
C VAL A 434 -21.74 -8.35 -7.36
N LYS A 435 -22.83 -8.42 -8.13
CA LYS A 435 -23.17 -9.54 -9.03
C LYS A 435 -22.05 -9.83 -10.05
N GLU A 436 -21.42 -8.80 -10.62
CA GLU A 436 -20.24 -8.93 -11.49
C GLU A 436 -19.04 -9.58 -10.75
N LYS A 437 -18.73 -9.10 -9.53
CA LYS A 437 -17.61 -9.60 -8.73
C LYS A 437 -17.86 -11.05 -8.28
N PHE A 438 -19.08 -11.38 -7.89
CA PHE A 438 -19.52 -12.72 -7.54
C PHE A 438 -19.39 -13.69 -8.72
N MET A 439 -19.94 -13.33 -9.88
CA MET A 439 -19.82 -14.12 -11.12
C MET A 439 -18.35 -14.29 -11.59
N SER A 440 -17.47 -13.33 -11.30
CA SER A 440 -16.04 -13.44 -11.64
C SER A 440 -15.35 -14.65 -10.99
N GLU A 441 -15.81 -15.09 -9.81
CA GLU A 441 -15.32 -16.29 -9.13
C GLU A 441 -15.69 -17.56 -9.91
N ALA A 442 -16.96 -17.69 -10.29
CA ALA A 442 -17.44 -18.85 -11.06
C ALA A 442 -16.83 -18.91 -12.48
N VAL A 443 -16.62 -17.76 -13.13
CA VAL A 443 -15.93 -17.67 -14.43
C VAL A 443 -14.46 -18.11 -14.35
N ILE A 444 -13.80 -17.89 -13.20
CA ILE A 444 -12.47 -18.45 -12.92
C ILE A 444 -12.58 -19.96 -12.71
N MET A 445 -13.42 -20.42 -11.78
CA MET A 445 -13.54 -21.84 -11.42
C MET A 445 -13.91 -22.73 -12.62
N LYS A 446 -14.74 -22.25 -13.54
CA LYS A 446 -15.10 -22.94 -14.80
C LYS A 446 -13.91 -23.28 -15.70
N LYS A 447 -12.74 -22.64 -15.50
CA LYS A 447 -11.51 -22.86 -16.25
C LYS A 447 -10.47 -23.71 -15.49
N LEU A 448 -10.75 -24.11 -14.25
CA LEU A 448 -9.81 -24.86 -13.41
C LEU A 448 -10.17 -26.35 -13.40
N ASP A 449 -9.23 -27.19 -13.84
CA ASP A 449 -9.29 -28.64 -13.71
C ASP A 449 -8.00 -29.15 -13.07
N HIS A 450 -8.11 -29.56 -11.80
CA HIS A 450 -7.01 -30.13 -11.03
C HIS A 450 -7.57 -30.93 -9.84
N PRO A 451 -7.05 -32.14 -9.53
CA PRO A 451 -7.58 -33.00 -8.46
C PRO A 451 -7.63 -32.33 -7.08
N HIS A 452 -6.69 -31.41 -6.79
CA HIS A 452 -6.62 -30.66 -5.53
C HIS A 452 -7.19 -29.23 -5.62
N ILE A 453 -8.15 -28.99 -6.51
CA ILE A 453 -8.97 -27.76 -6.56
C ILE A 453 -10.46 -28.11 -6.37
N VAL A 454 -11.23 -27.21 -5.77
CA VAL A 454 -12.70 -27.32 -5.64
C VAL A 454 -13.38 -27.22 -7.01
N CYS A 455 -14.25 -28.18 -7.33
CA CYS A 455 -14.93 -28.22 -8.63
C CYS A 455 -16.22 -27.39 -8.64
N LEU A 456 -16.44 -26.63 -9.71
CA LEU A 456 -17.71 -25.96 -10.02
C LEU A 456 -18.66 -26.97 -10.67
N VAL A 457 -19.83 -27.18 -10.05
CA VAL A 457 -20.91 -28.01 -10.59
C VAL A 457 -21.82 -27.20 -11.51
N GLY A 458 -22.09 -25.94 -11.19
CA GLY A 458 -22.94 -25.07 -12.00
C GLY A 458 -23.12 -23.66 -11.44
N ILE A 459 -23.91 -22.86 -12.15
CA ILE A 459 -24.29 -21.49 -11.78
C ILE A 459 -25.79 -21.35 -12.02
N ILE A 460 -26.50 -20.65 -11.14
CA ILE A 460 -27.85 -20.15 -11.39
C ILE A 460 -27.74 -18.63 -11.51
N GLU A 461 -28.06 -18.09 -12.70
CA GLU A 461 -27.84 -16.67 -13.05
C GLU A 461 -29.06 -15.77 -12.76
N GLU A 462 -30.23 -16.40 -12.56
CA GLU A 462 -31.44 -15.78 -11.99
C GLU A 462 -31.18 -15.26 -10.57
N ASP A 463 -31.86 -14.20 -10.16
CA ASP A 463 -31.65 -13.59 -8.85
C ASP A 463 -32.49 -14.27 -7.74
N PRO A 464 -31.89 -14.56 -6.57
CA PRO A 464 -30.50 -14.30 -6.18
C PRO A 464 -29.51 -15.31 -6.78
N VAL A 465 -28.44 -14.83 -7.41
CA VAL A 465 -27.42 -15.67 -8.09
C VAL A 465 -26.79 -16.69 -7.12
N TRP A 466 -26.70 -17.95 -7.56
CA TRP A 466 -26.03 -19.04 -6.82
C TRP A 466 -24.85 -19.64 -7.59
N ILE A 467 -23.76 -19.91 -6.88
CA ILE A 467 -22.61 -20.69 -7.38
C ILE A 467 -22.66 -22.06 -6.71
N VAL A 468 -22.73 -23.12 -7.52
CA VAL A 468 -22.94 -24.50 -7.07
C VAL A 468 -21.63 -25.29 -7.23
N MET A 469 -21.17 -25.90 -6.13
CA MET A 469 -19.87 -26.57 -6.02
C MET A 469 -20.03 -27.99 -5.44
N GLU A 470 -19.01 -28.83 -5.58
CA GLU A 470 -18.94 -30.15 -4.93
C GLU A 470 -18.90 -29.99 -3.39
N LEU A 471 -19.68 -30.78 -2.65
CA LEU A 471 -19.72 -30.75 -1.18
C LEU A 471 -18.67 -31.70 -0.55
N TYR A 472 -17.77 -31.15 0.28
CA TYR A 472 -16.77 -31.95 0.99
C TYR A 472 -17.17 -32.20 2.46
N GLN A 473 -17.36 -33.47 2.79
CA GLN A 473 -18.00 -33.91 4.04
C GLN A 473 -17.20 -33.60 5.32
N HIS A 474 -15.89 -33.38 5.21
CA HIS A 474 -15.03 -33.04 6.36
C HIS A 474 -14.78 -31.53 6.52
N GLY A 475 -15.39 -30.68 5.67
CA GLY A 475 -15.35 -29.23 5.82
C GLY A 475 -13.95 -28.61 5.68
N GLU A 476 -13.70 -27.59 6.49
CA GLU A 476 -12.47 -26.78 6.49
C GLU A 476 -11.26 -27.51 7.07
N LEU A 477 -10.09 -27.38 6.44
CA LEU A 477 -8.85 -27.98 6.92
C LEU A 477 -8.42 -27.46 8.29
N GLY A 478 -8.62 -26.17 8.60
CA GLY A 478 -8.27 -25.59 9.91
C GLY A 478 -9.00 -26.29 11.05
N GLN A 479 -10.33 -26.36 10.97
CA GLN A 479 -11.15 -27.10 11.95
C GLN A 479 -10.82 -28.60 11.98
N TYR A 480 -10.66 -29.24 10.81
CA TYR A 480 -10.36 -30.68 10.73
C TYR A 480 -9.03 -31.06 11.41
N LEU A 481 -8.01 -30.20 11.32
CA LEU A 481 -6.72 -30.39 12.00
C LEU A 481 -6.87 -30.41 13.52
N VAL A 482 -7.67 -29.50 14.08
CA VAL A 482 -7.95 -29.43 15.53
C VAL A 482 -8.68 -30.68 16.00
N GLU A 483 -9.75 -31.06 15.32
CA GLU A 483 -10.60 -32.21 15.69
C GLU A 483 -9.88 -33.57 15.57
N ASN A 484 -8.88 -33.67 14.70
CA ASN A 484 -8.21 -34.93 14.37
C ASN A 484 -6.73 -34.97 14.78
N GLN A 485 -6.27 -34.02 15.61
CA GLN A 485 -4.89 -33.94 16.10
C GLN A 485 -4.32 -35.27 16.65
N GLN A 486 -5.15 -36.09 17.31
CA GLN A 486 -4.75 -37.38 17.89
C GLN A 486 -4.69 -38.54 16.86
N LYS A 487 -5.12 -38.32 15.61
CA LYS A 487 -5.18 -39.32 14.53
C LYS A 487 -4.19 -39.05 13.40
N LEU A 488 -3.87 -37.78 13.16
CA LEU A 488 -3.02 -37.32 12.07
C LEU A 488 -1.54 -37.41 12.47
N THR A 489 -0.67 -37.79 11.53
CA THR A 489 0.79 -37.79 11.72
C THR A 489 1.46 -36.77 10.79
N ASN A 490 2.76 -36.50 10.97
CA ASN A 490 3.55 -35.67 10.05
C ASN A 490 3.36 -36.09 8.57
N VAL A 491 3.15 -37.37 8.30
CA VAL A 491 2.87 -37.89 6.95
C VAL A 491 1.61 -37.27 6.36
N ASN A 492 0.53 -37.10 7.14
CA ASN A 492 -0.69 -36.42 6.70
C ASN A 492 -0.43 -34.91 6.48
N LEU A 493 0.24 -34.26 7.42
CA LEU A 493 0.47 -32.80 7.38
C LEU A 493 1.35 -32.39 6.18
N VAL A 494 2.39 -33.17 5.88
CA VAL A 494 3.23 -32.99 4.69
C VAL A 494 2.47 -33.37 3.42
N LEU A 495 1.58 -34.38 3.44
CA LEU A 495 0.73 -34.72 2.30
C LEU A 495 -0.20 -33.56 1.93
N TYR A 496 -0.90 -32.96 2.90
CA TYR A 496 -1.79 -31.81 2.65
C TYR A 496 -0.99 -30.64 2.06
N SER A 497 0.17 -30.33 2.64
CA SER A 497 1.10 -29.31 2.12
C SER A 497 1.51 -29.57 0.67
N LEU A 498 1.86 -30.82 0.32
CA LEU A 498 2.22 -31.24 -1.04
C LEU A 498 1.03 -31.17 -2.02
N GLN A 499 -0.18 -31.50 -1.57
CA GLN A 499 -1.39 -31.45 -2.40
C GLN A 499 -1.79 -30.01 -2.74
N ILE A 500 -1.74 -29.11 -1.76
CA ILE A 500 -1.94 -27.66 -1.96
C ILE A 500 -0.83 -27.12 -2.89
N CYS A 501 0.43 -27.50 -2.68
CA CYS A 501 1.54 -27.07 -3.53
C CYS A 501 1.36 -27.46 -5.00
N LYS A 502 0.79 -28.65 -5.29
CA LYS A 502 0.47 -29.07 -6.67
C LYS A 502 -0.63 -28.22 -7.30
N ALA A 503 -1.67 -27.88 -6.54
CA ALA A 503 -2.71 -26.95 -7.01
C ALA A 503 -2.11 -25.59 -7.35
N LEU A 504 -1.25 -25.05 -6.48
CA LEU A 504 -0.60 -23.76 -6.71
C LEU A 504 0.42 -23.79 -7.86
N ALA A 505 1.12 -24.90 -8.10
CA ALA A 505 1.95 -25.08 -9.29
C ALA A 505 1.12 -25.11 -10.59
N TYR A 506 -0.09 -25.68 -10.56
CA TYR A 506 -1.04 -25.60 -11.67
C TYR A 506 -1.55 -24.17 -11.89
N LEU A 507 -1.87 -23.42 -10.82
CA LEU A 507 -2.25 -22.00 -10.93
C LEU A 507 -1.12 -21.11 -11.47
N GLU A 508 0.12 -21.33 -11.02
CA GLU A 508 1.33 -20.67 -11.55
C GLU A 508 1.50 -20.96 -13.06
N GLY A 509 1.25 -22.20 -13.49
CA GLY A 509 1.32 -22.61 -14.89
C GLY A 509 0.26 -21.99 -15.82
N ILE A 510 -0.84 -21.44 -15.26
CA ILE A 510 -1.87 -20.70 -16.01
C ILE A 510 -1.84 -19.19 -15.71
N ASN A 511 -0.73 -18.67 -15.18
CA ASN A 511 -0.53 -17.26 -14.79
C ASN A 511 -1.63 -16.71 -13.84
N MET A 512 -2.18 -17.54 -12.95
CA MET A 512 -3.22 -17.13 -11.99
C MET A 512 -2.67 -17.01 -10.57
N VAL A 513 -3.07 -15.94 -9.87
CA VAL A 513 -2.68 -15.65 -8.48
C VAL A 513 -3.93 -15.74 -7.60
N HIS A 514 -3.82 -16.50 -6.51
CA HIS A 514 -4.89 -16.82 -5.58
C HIS A 514 -5.10 -15.73 -4.52
N ARG A 515 -4.03 -15.09 -4.05
CA ARG A 515 -4.02 -13.92 -3.15
C ARG A 515 -4.55 -14.11 -1.73
N ASP A 516 -5.11 -15.27 -1.41
CA ASP A 516 -5.51 -15.63 -0.04
C ASP A 516 -5.36 -17.14 0.21
N ILE A 517 -4.12 -17.58 0.36
CA ILE A 517 -3.78 -18.99 0.63
C ILE A 517 -3.62 -19.17 2.14
N ALA A 518 -4.58 -19.85 2.75
CA ALA A 518 -4.66 -20.14 4.18
C ALA A 518 -5.46 -21.43 4.40
N VAL A 519 -5.31 -22.09 5.56
CA VAL A 519 -6.03 -23.36 5.83
C VAL A 519 -7.55 -23.23 5.79
N ARG A 520 -8.09 -22.04 6.07
CA ARG A 520 -9.53 -21.74 5.96
C ARG A 520 -10.10 -21.79 4.55
N ASN A 521 -9.25 -21.63 3.53
CA ASN A 521 -9.62 -21.68 2.11
C ASN A 521 -9.27 -23.05 1.50
N VAL A 522 -9.02 -24.06 2.34
CA VAL A 522 -8.71 -25.45 1.94
C VAL A 522 -9.75 -26.37 2.55
N LEU A 523 -10.36 -27.21 1.72
CA LEU A 523 -11.41 -28.15 2.11
C LEU A 523 -10.89 -29.59 2.10
N VAL A 524 -11.36 -30.39 3.06
CA VAL A 524 -10.96 -31.80 3.23
C VAL A 524 -11.96 -32.70 2.53
N ALA A 525 -11.59 -33.21 1.36
CA ALA A 525 -12.43 -34.12 0.58
C ALA A 525 -12.43 -35.53 1.17
N LYS A 526 -11.27 -36.00 1.66
CA LYS A 526 -11.05 -37.29 2.33
C LYS A 526 -9.90 -37.15 3.35
N PRO A 527 -9.72 -38.07 4.31
CA PRO A 527 -8.61 -38.03 5.28
C PRO A 527 -7.19 -38.02 4.65
N ASP A 528 -7.08 -38.38 3.37
CA ASP A 528 -5.87 -38.38 2.55
C ASP A 528 -5.91 -37.39 1.37
N CYS A 529 -6.95 -36.55 1.26
CA CYS A 529 -7.16 -35.67 0.11
C CYS A 529 -7.76 -34.30 0.49
N VAL A 530 -6.98 -33.23 0.28
CA VAL A 530 -7.43 -31.83 0.39
C VAL A 530 -7.56 -31.16 -0.98
N LYS A 531 -8.37 -30.09 -1.03
CA LYS A 531 -8.62 -29.24 -2.21
C LYS A 531 -8.60 -27.77 -1.86
N LEU A 532 -8.00 -26.94 -2.71
CA LEU A 532 -7.92 -25.49 -2.59
C LEU A 532 -9.18 -24.81 -3.19
N GLY A 533 -9.72 -23.81 -2.51
CA GLY A 533 -10.96 -23.09 -2.86
C GLY A 533 -10.97 -21.61 -2.45
N ASP A 534 -12.15 -20.98 -2.53
CA ASP A 534 -12.40 -19.53 -2.46
C ASP A 534 -11.57 -18.71 -3.47
N PHE A 535 -12.03 -18.72 -4.73
CA PHE A 535 -11.41 -17.98 -5.82
C PHE A 535 -11.90 -16.52 -5.89
N GLY A 536 -12.67 -16.02 -4.91
CA GLY A 536 -13.27 -14.69 -4.92
C GLY A 536 -12.28 -13.50 -5.02
N LEU A 537 -11.04 -13.70 -4.56
CA LEU A 537 -9.94 -12.72 -4.69
C LEU A 537 -8.96 -13.03 -5.84
N SER A 538 -9.09 -14.20 -6.47
CA SER A 538 -8.17 -14.69 -7.50
C SER A 538 -8.28 -13.89 -8.81
N ARG A 539 -7.17 -13.73 -9.53
CA ARG A 539 -7.14 -13.15 -10.89
C ARG A 539 -5.96 -13.71 -11.69
N TYR A 540 -6.08 -13.70 -13.02
CA TYR A 540 -4.95 -13.84 -13.93
C TYR A 540 -4.02 -12.62 -13.85
N ILE A 541 -2.75 -12.81 -14.21
CA ILE A 541 -1.79 -11.73 -14.49
C ILE A 541 -1.82 -11.44 -15.99
N GLU A 542 -2.06 -10.18 -16.36
CA GLU A 542 -1.74 -9.65 -17.68
C GLU A 542 -0.34 -9.02 -17.64
N GLU A 543 0.42 -9.11 -18.72
CA GLU A 543 1.90 -9.00 -18.68
C GLU A 543 2.46 -7.61 -18.26
N GLU A 544 1.64 -6.55 -18.21
CA GLU A 544 2.08 -5.19 -17.85
C GLU A 544 1.41 -4.56 -16.60
N GLU A 545 0.32 -5.13 -16.02
CA GLU A 545 -0.40 -4.48 -14.91
C GLU A 545 -0.43 -5.30 -13.60
N TYR A 546 0.35 -4.85 -12.61
CA TYR A 546 0.24 -5.36 -11.24
C TYR A 546 -1.00 -4.76 -10.52
N TYR A 547 -1.98 -5.61 -10.24
CA TYR A 547 -3.26 -5.22 -9.63
C TYR A 547 -3.10 -4.57 -8.25
N LYS A 548 -3.88 -3.52 -7.98
CA LYS A 548 -4.05 -2.91 -6.65
C LYS A 548 -5.44 -3.22 -6.09
N ALA A 549 -5.49 -3.91 -4.96
CA ALA A 549 -6.75 -4.24 -4.28
C ALA A 549 -7.43 -3.00 -3.67
N SER A 550 -8.77 -2.97 -3.76
CA SER A 550 -9.63 -1.99 -3.11
C SER A 550 -9.67 -2.16 -1.57
N VAL A 551 -10.50 -1.36 -0.89
CA VAL A 551 -10.43 -1.13 0.58
C VAL A 551 -11.13 -2.24 1.41
N SER A 552 -10.93 -3.50 1.06
CA SER A 552 -11.45 -4.66 1.82
C SER A 552 -10.58 -4.99 3.04
N ARG A 553 -11.11 -5.80 3.97
CA ARG A 553 -10.38 -6.31 5.15
C ARG A 553 -9.34 -7.35 4.69
N LEU A 554 -8.10 -6.93 4.51
CA LEU A 554 -7.02 -7.79 4.04
C LEU A 554 -6.52 -8.81 5.09
N PRO A 555 -6.07 -10.01 4.67
CA PRO A 555 -5.52 -11.06 5.55
C PRO A 555 -4.04 -10.77 5.91
N ILE A 556 -3.77 -9.61 6.51
CA ILE A 556 -2.41 -9.07 6.73
C ILE A 556 -1.41 -10.08 7.32
N LYS A 557 -1.84 -10.95 8.24
CA LYS A 557 -0.99 -11.95 8.92
C LYS A 557 -0.49 -13.08 8.00
N TRP A 558 -1.11 -13.28 6.84
CA TRP A 558 -0.70 -14.24 5.80
C TRP A 558 0.06 -13.59 4.65
N MET A 559 -0.13 -12.29 4.43
CA MET A 559 0.36 -11.59 3.25
C MET A 559 1.89 -11.41 3.23
N ALA A 560 2.44 -11.35 2.01
CA ALA A 560 3.85 -11.01 1.79
C ALA A 560 4.12 -9.51 2.04
N PRO A 561 5.34 -9.11 2.43
CA PRO A 561 5.67 -7.71 2.73
C PRO A 561 5.38 -6.75 1.58
N GLU A 562 5.62 -7.16 0.33
CA GLU A 562 5.31 -6.35 -0.86
C GLU A 562 3.81 -6.24 -1.15
N SER A 563 3.02 -7.24 -0.75
CA SER A 563 1.56 -7.19 -0.83
C SER A 563 0.97 -6.27 0.24
N ILE A 564 1.60 -6.17 1.41
CA ILE A 564 1.20 -5.23 2.47
C ILE A 564 1.59 -3.79 2.06
N ASN A 565 2.89 -3.54 1.81
CA ASN A 565 3.41 -2.20 1.54
C ASN A 565 2.93 -1.59 0.20
N PHE A 566 2.84 -2.40 -0.86
CA PHE A 566 2.61 -1.92 -2.24
C PHE A 566 1.31 -2.43 -2.88
N ARG A 567 0.49 -3.20 -2.14
CA ARG A 567 -0.71 -3.90 -2.63
C ARG A 567 -0.45 -4.84 -3.82
N ARG A 568 0.80 -5.27 -4.03
CA ARG A 568 1.22 -6.12 -5.17
C ARG A 568 1.02 -7.60 -4.88
N PHE A 569 0.40 -8.31 -5.82
CA PHE A 569 0.18 -9.75 -5.74
C PHE A 569 0.73 -10.45 -6.99
N THR A 570 1.51 -11.52 -6.79
CA THR A 570 2.18 -12.33 -7.83
C THR A 570 2.32 -13.78 -7.34
N SER A 571 2.77 -14.71 -8.19
CA SER A 571 3.12 -16.08 -7.75
C SER A 571 4.11 -16.10 -6.58
N ALA A 572 5.03 -15.13 -6.51
CA ALA A 572 5.98 -14.99 -5.40
C ALA A 572 5.34 -14.53 -4.07
N SER A 573 4.25 -13.75 -4.09
CA SER A 573 3.48 -13.45 -2.87
C SER A 573 2.64 -14.65 -2.44
N ASP A 574 2.13 -15.42 -3.40
CA ASP A 574 1.42 -16.67 -3.14
C ASP A 574 2.35 -17.74 -2.54
N VAL A 575 3.62 -17.83 -2.97
CA VAL A 575 4.65 -18.69 -2.34
C VAL A 575 4.87 -18.34 -0.87
N TRP A 576 4.84 -17.06 -0.51
CA TRP A 576 4.91 -16.62 0.89
C TRP A 576 3.67 -17.05 1.67
N MET A 577 2.46 -16.80 1.15
CA MET A 577 1.20 -17.19 1.79
C MET A 577 1.11 -18.72 1.94
N PHE A 578 1.55 -19.48 0.93
CA PHE A 578 1.63 -20.94 0.99
C PHE A 578 2.54 -21.43 2.11
N ALA A 579 3.69 -20.79 2.35
CA ALA A 579 4.54 -21.14 3.48
C ALA A 579 3.92 -20.78 4.84
N VAL A 580 3.10 -19.71 4.92
CA VAL A 580 2.26 -19.45 6.09
C VAL A 580 1.21 -20.56 6.25
N CYS A 581 0.53 -20.97 5.19
CA CYS A 581 -0.43 -22.09 5.22
C CYS A 581 0.22 -23.42 5.63
N MET A 582 1.45 -23.73 5.17
CA MET A 582 2.21 -24.87 5.68
C MET A 582 2.51 -24.75 7.17
N TRP A 583 2.80 -23.54 7.67
CA TRP A 583 3.01 -23.30 9.10
C TRP A 583 1.72 -23.48 9.91
N GLU A 584 0.57 -23.03 9.40
CA GLU A 584 -0.75 -23.29 10.00
C GLU A 584 -1.03 -24.80 10.10
N ILE A 585 -0.79 -25.56 9.03
CA ILE A 585 -0.96 -27.02 8.99
C ILE A 585 -0.09 -27.70 10.06
N MET A 586 1.18 -27.29 10.20
CA MET A 586 2.10 -27.84 11.20
C MET A 586 1.87 -27.32 12.64
N ASN A 587 1.00 -26.33 12.84
CA ASN A 587 0.53 -25.86 14.16
C ASN A 587 -1.00 -26.05 14.33
N TRP A 588 -1.57 -27.08 13.69
CA TRP A 588 -2.96 -27.52 13.94
C TRP A 588 -4.02 -26.43 13.71
N GLY A 589 -3.82 -25.57 12.69
CA GLY A 589 -4.74 -24.47 12.37
C GLY A 589 -4.56 -23.21 13.22
N GLN A 590 -3.51 -23.11 14.05
CA GLN A 590 -3.22 -21.89 14.81
C GLN A 590 -2.99 -20.68 13.88
N GLN A 591 -3.62 -19.54 14.20
CA GLN A 591 -3.45 -18.29 13.45
C GLN A 591 -1.98 -17.82 13.46
N PRO A 592 -1.39 -17.49 12.29
CA PRO A 592 -0.04 -16.92 12.21
C PRO A 592 0.03 -15.58 12.94
N PHE A 593 1.10 -15.34 13.68
CA PHE A 593 1.29 -14.13 14.48
C PHE A 593 0.09 -13.81 15.41
N PHE A 594 -0.51 -14.81 16.07
CA PHE A 594 -1.66 -14.58 16.97
C PHE A 594 -1.37 -13.56 18.08
N TRP A 595 -0.11 -13.40 18.49
CA TRP A 595 0.38 -12.45 19.50
C TRP A 595 0.59 -11.01 19.00
N LEU A 596 0.32 -10.72 17.71
CA LEU A 596 0.45 -9.37 17.12
C LEU A 596 -0.91 -8.82 16.66
N GLU A 597 -1.07 -7.50 16.70
CA GLU A 597 -2.08 -6.82 15.89
C GLU A 597 -1.62 -6.70 14.43
N ASN A 598 -2.57 -6.63 13.47
CA ASN A 598 -2.26 -6.54 12.04
C ASN A 598 -1.32 -5.38 11.68
N LYS A 599 -1.41 -4.24 12.40
CA LYS A 599 -0.58 -3.04 12.19
C LYS A 599 0.92 -3.28 12.48
N ASP A 600 1.25 -4.24 13.34
CA ASP A 600 2.61 -4.45 13.83
C ASP A 600 3.35 -5.54 13.05
N VAL A 601 2.62 -6.41 12.34
CA VAL A 601 3.16 -7.52 11.54
C VAL A 601 4.25 -7.05 10.57
N ILE A 602 3.98 -5.99 9.80
CA ILE A 602 4.93 -5.51 8.78
C ILE A 602 6.27 -5.06 9.39
N ASN A 603 6.22 -4.33 10.51
CA ASN A 603 7.41 -3.87 11.23
C ASN A 603 8.28 -5.05 11.72
N GLN A 604 7.65 -6.13 12.18
CA GLN A 604 8.35 -7.36 12.59
C GLN A 604 8.96 -8.10 11.39
N LEU A 605 8.21 -8.26 10.29
CA LEU A 605 8.71 -8.89 9.06
C LEU A 605 9.91 -8.14 8.45
N GLU A 606 9.92 -6.81 8.54
CA GLU A 606 11.00 -5.95 8.04
C GLU A 606 12.24 -5.91 8.95
N GLN A 607 12.08 -6.25 10.23
CA GLN A 607 13.18 -6.53 11.16
C GLN A 607 13.77 -7.94 10.97
N GLY A 608 13.17 -8.77 10.10
CA GLY A 608 13.61 -10.14 9.82
C GLY A 608 12.93 -11.21 10.67
N VAL A 609 12.00 -10.84 11.56
CA VAL A 609 11.22 -11.80 12.36
C VAL A 609 10.34 -12.64 11.43
N ARG A 610 10.21 -13.93 11.74
CA ARG A 610 9.39 -14.93 11.03
C ARG A 610 8.63 -15.78 12.05
N LEU A 611 7.68 -16.58 11.56
CA LEU A 611 6.96 -17.55 12.39
C LEU A 611 7.95 -18.63 12.90
N PRO A 612 7.89 -19.02 14.19
CA PRO A 612 8.86 -19.94 14.79
C PRO A 612 8.68 -21.38 14.27
N LYS A 613 9.70 -22.25 14.44
CA LYS A 613 9.58 -23.67 14.06
C LYS A 613 8.47 -24.35 14.89
N PRO A 614 7.44 -24.96 14.27
CA PRO A 614 6.49 -25.82 14.99
C PRO A 614 7.22 -26.99 15.66
N GLU A 615 6.82 -27.42 16.84
CA GLU A 615 7.57 -28.42 17.65
C GLU A 615 7.91 -29.69 16.86
N GLN A 616 6.88 -30.37 16.33
CA GLN A 616 6.99 -31.64 15.61
C GLN A 616 7.42 -31.47 14.13
N CYS A 617 7.62 -30.23 13.65
CA CYS A 617 7.92 -29.96 12.25
C CYS A 617 9.33 -30.44 11.84
N PRO A 618 9.46 -31.23 10.76
CA PRO A 618 10.76 -31.66 10.22
C PRO A 618 11.67 -30.47 9.87
N PRO A 619 12.97 -30.50 10.22
CA PRO A 619 13.90 -29.40 9.91
C PRO A 619 14.00 -29.07 8.41
N THR A 620 13.87 -30.09 7.55
CA THR A 620 13.83 -29.94 6.08
C THR A 620 12.60 -29.15 5.62
N LEU A 621 11.43 -29.43 6.17
CA LEU A 621 10.19 -28.71 5.86
C LEU A 621 10.27 -27.25 6.30
N TYR A 622 10.76 -26.99 7.52
CA TYR A 622 10.94 -25.63 8.01
C TYR A 622 11.99 -24.84 7.21
N SER A 623 13.05 -25.49 6.72
CA SER A 623 14.02 -24.88 5.80
C SER A 623 13.40 -24.48 4.45
N LEU A 624 12.37 -25.20 3.98
CA LEU A 624 11.58 -24.77 2.81
C LEU A 624 10.69 -23.57 3.14
N MET A 625 10.03 -23.57 4.31
CA MET A 625 9.22 -22.41 4.77
C MET A 625 10.06 -21.13 4.84
N THR A 626 11.26 -21.18 5.43
CA THR A 626 12.12 -19.98 5.58
C THR A 626 12.65 -19.48 4.24
N ARG A 627 12.95 -20.36 3.26
CA ARG A 627 13.26 -19.96 1.87
C ARG A 627 12.09 -19.23 1.19
N CYS A 628 10.85 -19.66 1.44
CA CYS A 628 9.65 -18.99 0.93
C CYS A 628 9.41 -17.62 1.60
N TRP A 629 9.84 -17.45 2.85
CA TRP A 629 9.75 -16.17 3.56
C TRP A 629 10.98 -15.24 3.37
N THR A 630 11.75 -15.45 2.31
CA THR A 630 12.81 -14.50 1.89
C THR A 630 12.18 -13.14 1.55
N TYR A 631 12.78 -12.04 2.00
CA TYR A 631 12.14 -10.71 1.89
C TYR A 631 12.03 -10.26 0.42
N ASP A 632 13.07 -10.42 -0.39
CA ASP A 632 13.00 -10.15 -1.82
C ASP A 632 12.15 -11.25 -2.51
N PRO A 633 11.05 -10.89 -3.22
CA PRO A 633 10.20 -11.88 -3.87
C PRO A 633 10.90 -12.66 -4.99
N ARG A 634 12.01 -12.17 -5.53
CA ARG A 634 12.76 -12.81 -6.62
C ARG A 634 13.70 -13.93 -6.14
N GLU A 635 13.97 -13.99 -4.84
CA GLU A 635 14.81 -15.00 -4.20
C GLU A 635 13.99 -16.17 -3.63
N ARG A 636 12.66 -16.11 -3.72
CA ARG A 636 11.73 -17.18 -3.30
C ARG A 636 11.68 -18.27 -4.39
N PRO A 637 11.63 -19.57 -4.02
CA PRO A 637 11.53 -20.67 -4.97
C PRO A 637 10.16 -20.68 -5.68
N ARG A 638 10.11 -21.18 -6.92
CA ARG A 638 8.84 -21.38 -7.65
C ARG A 638 8.03 -22.56 -7.10
N PHE A 639 6.74 -22.62 -7.38
CA PHE A 639 5.91 -23.74 -6.93
C PHE A 639 6.35 -25.09 -7.53
N THR A 640 6.88 -25.08 -8.75
CA THR A 640 7.47 -26.27 -9.39
C THR A 640 8.66 -26.84 -8.60
N GLU A 641 9.53 -26.00 -8.04
CA GLU A 641 10.64 -26.43 -7.16
C GLU A 641 10.12 -26.96 -5.81
N LEU A 642 9.07 -26.32 -5.27
CA LEU A 642 8.47 -26.69 -3.99
C LEU A 642 7.74 -28.03 -4.07
N VAL A 643 7.05 -28.35 -5.17
CA VAL A 643 6.44 -29.68 -5.39
C VAL A 643 7.50 -30.79 -5.36
N CYS A 644 8.64 -30.59 -6.03
CA CYS A 644 9.75 -31.55 -5.99
C CYS A 644 10.34 -31.69 -4.57
N SER A 645 10.56 -30.57 -3.90
CA SER A 645 11.15 -30.53 -2.55
C SER A 645 10.24 -31.19 -1.50
N LEU A 646 8.94 -30.87 -1.52
CA LEU A 646 7.93 -31.46 -0.64
C LEU A 646 7.69 -32.94 -0.96
N GLY A 647 7.80 -33.35 -2.22
CA GLY A 647 7.75 -34.76 -2.62
C GLY A 647 8.86 -35.59 -1.99
N ALA A 648 10.08 -35.05 -1.91
CA ALA A 648 11.19 -35.68 -1.22
C ALA A 648 10.95 -35.76 0.31
N VAL A 649 10.54 -34.66 0.95
CA VAL A 649 10.23 -34.64 2.40
C VAL A 649 9.10 -35.63 2.73
N TYR A 650 8.03 -35.67 1.94
CA TYR A 650 6.92 -36.63 2.11
C TYR A 650 7.38 -38.08 2.07
N LYS A 651 8.29 -38.43 1.14
CA LYS A 651 8.89 -39.76 1.07
C LYS A 651 9.69 -40.09 2.34
N MET A 652 10.54 -39.17 2.80
CA MET A 652 11.36 -39.35 4.01
C MET A 652 10.52 -39.55 5.27
N GLU A 653 9.47 -38.75 5.48
CA GLU A 653 8.59 -38.91 6.65
C GLU A 653 7.82 -40.24 6.61
N ARG A 654 7.40 -40.70 5.42
CA ARG A 654 6.77 -42.03 5.26
C ARG A 654 7.72 -43.18 5.61
N GLU A 655 8.97 -43.10 5.18
CA GLU A 655 9.97 -44.13 5.45
C GLU A 655 10.31 -44.20 6.96
N GLN A 656 10.42 -43.05 7.62
CA GLN A 656 10.55 -42.96 9.08
C GLN A 656 9.33 -43.55 9.82
N GLU A 657 8.11 -43.20 9.43
CA GLU A 657 6.89 -43.68 10.08
C GLU A 657 6.75 -45.22 9.96
N VAL A 658 7.16 -45.80 8.84
CA VAL A 658 7.19 -47.26 8.62
C VAL A 658 8.21 -47.94 9.53
N GLU A 659 9.43 -47.42 9.69
CA GLU A 659 10.41 -48.04 10.59
C GLU A 659 10.03 -47.86 12.07
N GLN A 660 9.47 -46.71 12.47
CA GLN A 660 8.90 -46.53 13.81
C GLN A 660 7.78 -47.56 14.12
N LYS A 661 6.91 -47.85 13.14
CA LYS A 661 5.87 -48.89 13.27
C LYS A 661 6.48 -50.30 13.36
N ARG A 662 7.57 -50.58 12.63
CA ARG A 662 8.33 -51.84 12.74
C ARG A 662 9.01 -51.99 14.10
N ASP A 663 9.67 -50.96 14.62
CA ASP A 663 10.38 -51.03 15.91
C ASP A 663 9.42 -51.15 17.10
N ARG A 664 8.26 -50.46 17.08
CA ARG A 664 7.18 -50.73 18.05
C ARG A 664 6.73 -52.20 17.99
N THR A 665 6.62 -52.78 16.79
CA THR A 665 6.22 -54.18 16.59
C THR A 665 7.30 -55.18 17.01
N ARG A 666 8.59 -54.83 16.88
CA ARG A 666 9.73 -55.60 17.42
C ARG A 666 9.74 -55.56 18.96
N SER A 667 9.59 -54.37 19.53
CA SER A 667 9.57 -54.16 20.99
C SER A 667 8.43 -54.91 21.68
N LEU A 668 7.23 -54.95 21.09
CA LEU A 668 6.08 -55.70 21.60
C LEU A 668 6.17 -57.23 21.46
N ARG A 669 7.24 -57.77 20.84
CA ARG A 669 7.39 -59.21 20.55
C ARG A 669 8.56 -59.89 21.29
N ALA A 670 9.27 -59.18 22.17
CA ALA A 670 10.46 -59.69 22.83
C ALA A 670 10.20 -60.11 24.30
N PRO A 671 10.09 -61.41 24.61
CA PRO A 671 10.44 -61.92 25.95
C PRO A 671 11.96 -61.85 26.15
N PHE A 672 12.40 -61.86 27.42
CA PHE A 672 13.79 -61.65 27.84
C PHE A 672 14.84 -62.48 27.06
N ALA A 673 15.61 -61.79 26.21
CA ALA A 673 16.92 -62.21 25.73
C ALA A 673 17.72 -60.95 25.34
N GLU A 674 18.92 -60.77 25.87
CA GLU A 674 19.77 -59.62 25.50
C GLU A 674 20.32 -59.79 24.08
N PRO A 675 20.10 -58.82 23.16
CA PRO A 675 20.78 -58.82 21.87
C PRO A 675 22.24 -58.35 22.03
N PRO A 676 23.21 -58.94 21.31
CA PRO A 676 24.59 -58.46 21.31
C PRO A 676 24.68 -57.02 20.75
N PRO A 677 25.69 -56.24 21.16
CA PRO A 677 25.77 -54.81 20.84
C PRO A 677 25.86 -54.57 19.33
N LYS A 678 24.86 -53.88 18.77
CA LYS A 678 24.85 -53.48 17.36
C LYS A 678 25.77 -52.27 17.16
N VAL A 679 26.76 -52.43 16.29
CA VAL A 679 27.60 -51.34 15.80
C VAL A 679 26.75 -50.35 15.00
N PHE A 680 26.86 -49.05 15.29
CA PHE A 680 26.25 -47.99 14.50
C PHE A 680 26.93 -47.89 13.13
N ILE A 681 26.24 -48.33 12.07
CA ILE A 681 26.67 -48.08 10.69
C ILE A 681 26.22 -46.67 10.31
N PHE A 682 27.17 -45.74 10.24
CA PHE A 682 26.93 -44.33 9.89
C PHE A 682 26.78 -44.19 8.37
N LEU A 683 25.57 -44.43 7.86
CA LEU A 683 25.23 -44.31 6.44
C LEU A 683 25.10 -42.82 6.05
N HIS A 684 26.22 -42.18 5.70
CA HIS A 684 26.28 -40.76 5.35
C HIS A 684 26.63 -40.50 3.88
N PHE A 685 25.63 -39.98 3.16
CA PHE A 685 25.71 -39.17 1.93
C PHE A 685 27.05 -39.14 1.14
N ARG A 686 27.10 -39.86 0.02
CA ARG A 686 27.89 -39.41 -1.15
C ARG A 686 27.13 -38.31 -1.89
N PHE A 687 27.66 -37.09 -1.90
CA PHE A 687 27.40 -36.10 -2.96
C PHE A 687 28.55 -35.08 -3.03
N ASN A 688 29.57 -35.39 -3.85
CA ASN A 688 30.35 -34.47 -4.71
C ASN A 688 31.69 -35.12 -5.14
N LEU A 689 31.75 -35.63 -6.38
CA LEU A 689 33.00 -35.85 -7.11
C LEU A 689 32.70 -35.88 -8.63
N PRO A 690 33.59 -35.39 -9.53
CA PRO A 690 33.34 -35.41 -10.98
C PRO A 690 33.43 -36.82 -11.59
N ALA A 691 32.66 -37.07 -12.66
CA ALA A 691 32.40 -38.39 -13.25
C ALA A 691 33.55 -39.00 -14.10
N HIS A 692 34.83 -38.79 -13.72
CA HIS A 692 36.00 -39.25 -14.50
C HIS A 692 36.91 -40.28 -13.80
N LEU A 693 36.52 -40.77 -12.61
CA LEU A 693 37.27 -41.76 -11.82
C LEU A 693 36.40 -42.97 -11.46
N LEU A 694 35.69 -43.51 -12.44
CA LEU A 694 34.63 -44.52 -12.23
C LEU A 694 34.74 -45.76 -13.15
N GLU A 695 35.90 -45.98 -13.78
CA GLU A 695 36.12 -47.11 -14.71
C GLU A 695 37.07 -48.21 -14.19
N ASP A 696 37.86 -47.96 -13.14
CA ASP A 696 38.72 -48.98 -12.50
C ASP A 696 38.13 -49.50 -11.17
N PHE A 697 38.33 -50.79 -10.91
CA PHE A 697 37.81 -51.57 -9.77
C PHE A 697 36.29 -51.80 -9.73
N ILE A 698 35.77 -52.55 -10.72
CA ILE A 698 34.57 -53.38 -10.53
C ILE A 698 34.98 -54.70 -9.88
N GLY A 699 34.54 -54.93 -8.64
CA GLY A 699 34.70 -56.21 -7.93
C GLY A 699 34.00 -56.19 -6.57
N GLU A 700 32.98 -57.03 -6.38
CA GLU A 700 32.32 -57.18 -5.09
C GLU A 700 33.21 -57.96 -4.10
N PRO A 701 33.37 -57.51 -2.84
CA PRO A 701 34.16 -58.23 -1.84
C PRO A 701 33.47 -59.55 -1.46
N SER A 702 34.08 -60.68 -1.84
CA SER A 702 33.49 -62.00 -1.62
C SER A 702 33.54 -62.49 -0.16
N SER A 703 34.38 -61.88 0.68
CA SER A 703 34.46 -62.17 2.11
C SER A 703 34.23 -60.93 2.99
N LYS A 704 33.89 -61.19 4.25
CA LYS A 704 33.77 -60.17 5.30
C LYS A 704 35.12 -59.52 5.65
N GLU A 705 36.22 -60.18 5.33
CA GLU A 705 37.58 -59.73 5.63
C GLU A 705 38.11 -58.79 4.54
N ASP A 706 37.76 -59.04 3.26
CA ASP A 706 38.03 -58.10 2.16
C ASP A 706 37.33 -56.76 2.40
N ALA A 707 36.06 -56.79 2.80
CA ALA A 707 35.29 -55.59 3.13
C ALA A 707 35.88 -54.80 4.31
N GLN A 708 36.49 -55.48 5.29
CA GLN A 708 37.18 -54.84 6.41
C GLN A 708 38.50 -54.20 5.96
N GLN A 709 39.28 -54.87 5.12
CA GLN A 709 40.52 -54.32 4.56
C GLN A 709 40.25 -53.10 3.66
N LEU A 710 39.21 -53.16 2.82
CA LEU A 710 38.75 -52.02 2.03
C LEU A 710 38.32 -50.84 2.92
N TRP A 711 37.60 -51.11 4.02
CA TRP A 711 37.17 -50.04 4.93
C TRP A 711 38.35 -49.39 5.68
N ASP A 712 39.32 -50.18 6.17
CA ASP A 712 40.50 -49.62 6.81
C ASP A 712 41.43 -48.91 5.79
N PHE A 713 41.46 -49.31 4.51
CA PHE A 713 42.13 -48.58 3.43
C PHE A 713 41.42 -47.28 3.08
N GLU A 714 40.09 -47.27 2.95
CA GLU A 714 39.30 -46.06 2.69
C GLU A 714 39.37 -45.07 3.86
N LYS A 715 39.38 -45.57 5.11
CA LYS A 715 39.63 -44.80 6.33
C LYS A 715 41.04 -44.19 6.35
N MET A 716 42.08 -44.92 5.96
CA MET A 716 43.44 -44.38 5.81
C MET A 716 43.49 -43.29 4.72
N SER A 717 42.81 -43.52 3.59
CA SER A 717 42.69 -42.54 2.50
C SER A 717 41.95 -41.27 2.93
N ILE A 718 40.85 -41.40 3.69
CA ILE A 718 40.11 -40.29 4.28
C ILE A 718 40.97 -39.55 5.31
N GLN A 719 41.74 -40.25 6.15
CA GLN A 719 42.64 -39.63 7.12
C GLN A 719 43.78 -38.87 6.45
N GLU A 720 44.40 -39.42 5.40
CA GLU A 720 45.44 -38.70 4.66
C GLU A 720 44.85 -37.56 3.81
N THR A 721 43.62 -37.70 3.31
CA THR A 721 42.88 -36.59 2.65
C THR A 721 42.59 -35.46 3.65
N LEU A 722 42.17 -35.77 4.88
CA LEU A 722 42.01 -34.80 5.96
C LEU A 722 43.34 -34.18 6.39
N ARG A 723 44.43 -34.96 6.42
CA ARG A 723 45.78 -34.47 6.72
C ARG A 723 46.27 -33.53 5.62
N ARG A 724 46.04 -33.89 4.36
CA ARG A 724 46.31 -33.07 3.17
C ARG A 724 45.49 -31.80 3.16
N GLN A 725 44.17 -31.86 3.41
CA GLN A 725 43.34 -30.65 3.52
C GLN A 725 43.78 -29.76 4.69
N LYS A 726 44.25 -30.33 5.82
CA LYS A 726 44.87 -29.55 6.90
C LYS A 726 46.18 -28.89 6.48
N GLN A 727 46.99 -29.58 5.68
CA GLN A 727 48.26 -29.07 5.13
C GLN A 727 47.99 -27.97 4.10
N GLU A 728 47.09 -28.19 3.14
CA GLU A 728 46.63 -27.21 2.16
C GLU A 728 46.01 -25.99 2.86
N MET A 729 45.17 -26.17 3.89
CA MET A 729 44.66 -25.08 4.72
C MET A 729 45.78 -24.33 5.48
N LEU A 730 46.83 -25.02 5.91
CA LEU A 730 47.99 -24.39 6.57
C LEU A 730 48.85 -23.63 5.56
N GLU A 731 49.00 -24.15 4.35
CA GLU A 731 49.71 -23.52 3.23
C GLU A 731 48.93 -22.34 2.66
N ASP A 732 47.60 -22.40 2.57
CA ASP A 732 46.71 -21.27 2.26
C ASP A 732 46.73 -20.21 3.35
N ASN A 733 46.78 -20.58 4.64
CA ASN A 733 46.98 -19.58 5.70
C ASN A 733 48.39 -18.98 5.65
N GLN A 734 49.43 -19.74 5.33
CA GLN A 734 50.78 -19.20 5.08
C GLN A 734 50.85 -18.35 3.80
N TRP A 735 50.07 -18.67 2.78
CA TRP A 735 49.97 -17.94 1.52
C TRP A 735 49.20 -16.64 1.74
N ARG A 736 48.07 -16.68 2.46
CA ARG A 736 47.35 -15.48 2.90
C ARG A 736 48.19 -14.64 3.85
N GLU A 737 48.98 -15.23 4.76
CA GLU A 737 49.95 -14.47 5.55
C GLU A 737 51.06 -13.85 4.68
N LYS A 738 51.49 -14.50 3.60
CA LYS A 738 52.47 -13.94 2.64
C LYS A 738 51.85 -12.83 1.80
N GLU A 739 50.60 -12.96 1.36
CA GLU A 739 49.83 -11.89 0.71
C GLU A 739 49.56 -10.73 1.67
N GLU A 740 49.08 -10.98 2.89
CA GLU A 740 48.92 -9.95 3.93
C GLU A 740 50.27 -9.26 4.18
N LYS A 741 51.40 -9.98 4.23
CA LYS A 741 52.75 -9.38 4.33
C LYS A 741 53.18 -8.62 3.06
N GLN A 742 52.72 -8.98 1.86
CA GLN A 742 53.01 -8.25 0.61
C GLN A 742 52.13 -7.00 0.44
N LEU A 743 50.83 -7.11 0.71
CA LEU A 743 49.85 -6.01 0.75
C LEU A 743 50.25 -4.98 1.81
N VAL A 744 50.58 -5.45 3.02
CA VAL A 744 51.17 -4.60 4.07
C VAL A 744 52.52 -4.06 3.59
N SER A 745 53.41 -4.82 2.95
CA SER A 745 54.68 -4.26 2.42
C SER A 745 54.47 -3.14 1.38
N HIS A 746 53.38 -3.17 0.61
CA HIS A 746 53.09 -2.15 -0.40
C HIS A 746 52.40 -0.90 0.18
N GLN A 747 51.67 -0.99 1.29
CA GLN A 747 51.07 0.15 2.00
C GLN A 747 51.95 0.69 3.15
N MET A 748 52.73 -0.15 3.82
CA MET A 748 53.61 0.14 4.95
C MET A 748 55.00 0.65 4.51
N LYS A 749 55.09 1.30 3.34
CA LYS A 749 56.31 1.98 2.88
C LYS A 749 56.25 3.51 3.00
N GLN A 750 55.20 4.03 3.65
CA GLN A 750 55.06 5.46 3.95
C GLN A 750 54.88 5.80 5.44
N LEU A 751 54.44 4.86 6.30
CA LEU A 751 54.50 5.01 7.76
C LEU A 751 54.88 3.71 8.48
N LEU A 752 56.13 3.67 8.96
CA LEU A 752 56.49 3.11 10.26
C LEU A 752 56.79 4.33 11.16
N SER A 753 56.52 4.35 12.47
CA SER A 753 56.44 3.23 13.42
C SER A 753 55.34 3.42 14.48
N GLY A 754 54.83 2.30 15.03
CA GLY A 754 53.84 2.27 16.11
C GLY A 754 53.18 0.89 16.21
N LEU A 755 53.48 0.12 17.27
CA LEU A 755 53.09 -1.29 17.41
C LEU A 755 51.57 -1.50 17.59
N ALA A 756 51.05 -2.67 17.22
CA ALA A 756 49.62 -2.99 17.14
C ALA A 756 49.18 -4.17 18.04
N GLN A 757 47.89 -4.20 18.45
CA GLN A 757 46.99 -5.35 18.71
C GLN A 757 45.65 -4.85 19.35
N PHE A 758 44.52 -5.57 19.37
CA PHE A 758 44.18 -6.87 18.74
C PHE A 758 42.84 -6.82 17.94
N ARG A 759 41.72 -7.37 18.45
CA ARG A 759 40.40 -7.49 17.77
C ARG A 759 39.24 -7.65 18.78
N SER A 760 38.03 -7.25 18.37
CA SER A 760 36.70 -7.49 18.97
C SER A 760 36.13 -8.92 18.68
N PRO A 761 34.90 -9.36 19.09
CA PRO A 761 33.80 -8.72 19.87
C PRO A 761 33.44 -9.51 21.18
N PRO A 762 32.36 -10.33 21.42
CA PRO A 762 30.92 -10.31 21.06
C PRO A 762 29.87 -10.60 22.18
N GLU A 763 28.60 -10.24 21.88
CA GLU A 763 27.27 -10.83 22.20
C GLU A 763 26.71 -11.15 23.64
N LYS A 764 25.39 -11.36 23.66
CA LYS A 764 24.36 -11.41 24.75
C LYS A 764 23.96 -12.88 25.05
N PRO A 765 22.89 -13.29 25.80
CA PRO A 765 21.75 -12.61 26.49
C PRO A 765 21.51 -13.21 27.94
N PRO A 766 20.31 -13.61 28.44
CA PRO A 766 18.93 -13.07 28.43
C PRO A 766 18.37 -12.71 29.86
N ARG A 767 17.04 -12.50 30.00
CA ARG A 767 16.30 -12.09 31.24
C ARG A 767 15.39 -13.20 31.80
N LEU A 768 14.83 -13.03 33.02
CA LEU A 768 13.36 -12.92 33.26
C LEU A 768 12.94 -12.62 34.73
N THR A 769 12.45 -11.38 34.93
CA THR A 769 11.36 -10.88 35.80
C THR A 769 10.66 -11.76 36.88
N ALA A 770 10.44 -11.17 38.07
CA ALA A 770 9.30 -11.51 38.94
C ALA A 770 8.73 -10.28 39.70
N GLN A 771 7.51 -9.87 39.31
CA GLN A 771 6.52 -9.03 40.04
C GLN A 771 7.02 -7.81 40.83
N VAL A 772 7.38 -6.74 40.12
CA VAL A 772 8.82 -6.52 40.04
C VAL A 772 9.16 -5.47 41.09
N ILE A 773 9.77 -5.93 42.18
CA ILE A 773 10.76 -5.13 42.90
C ILE A 773 11.67 -4.50 41.82
N PRO A 774 12.24 -3.30 41.99
CA PRO A 774 13.53 -3.02 41.35
C PRO A 774 14.54 -3.97 42.00
N VAL A 775 14.46 -5.27 41.64
CA VAL A 775 15.31 -6.37 42.12
C VAL A 775 16.72 -5.83 41.95
N PRO A 776 17.42 -5.53 43.06
CA PRO A 776 18.58 -4.66 42.97
C PRO A 776 19.53 -5.20 41.91
N THR A 777 20.01 -4.33 41.00
CA THR A 777 20.85 -4.73 39.88
C THR A 777 22.20 -5.22 40.43
N ALA A 778 22.18 -6.50 40.84
CA ALA A 778 22.74 -7.02 42.09
C ALA A 778 22.42 -6.20 43.37
N GLU A 779 22.36 -6.89 44.53
CA GLU A 779 22.37 -6.24 45.86
C GLU A 779 23.76 -5.69 46.16
N LEU A 780 24.14 -4.65 45.42
CA LEU A 780 25.43 -3.99 45.52
C LEU A 780 25.45 -2.97 46.65
N ASP A 781 26.58 -2.84 47.32
CA ASP A 781 26.88 -1.63 48.09
C ASP A 781 26.99 -0.42 47.14
N ARG A 782 26.11 0.57 47.35
CA ARG A 782 26.06 1.80 46.55
C ARG A 782 26.75 2.99 47.22
N SER A 783 27.25 2.83 48.44
CA SER A 783 27.79 3.92 49.26
C SER A 783 28.93 4.67 48.54
N GLU A 784 29.78 3.93 47.85
CA GLU A 784 30.94 4.44 47.08
C GLU A 784 30.73 4.35 45.54
N ASP A 785 29.50 4.16 45.06
CA ASP A 785 29.21 4.00 43.63
C ASP A 785 28.99 5.35 42.93
N GLN A 786 30.07 5.94 42.41
CA GLN A 786 30.03 7.24 41.74
C GLN A 786 29.15 7.25 40.47
N VAL A 787 28.97 6.12 39.79
CA VAL A 787 28.09 5.99 38.61
C VAL A 787 26.62 6.08 39.05
N TYR A 788 26.24 5.33 40.08
CA TYR A 788 24.90 5.39 40.69
C TYR A 788 24.55 6.80 41.16
N HIS A 789 25.47 7.48 41.86
CA HIS A 789 25.29 8.85 42.31
C HIS A 789 25.08 9.83 41.15
N ASN A 790 25.86 9.72 40.07
CA ASN A 790 25.71 10.58 38.89
C ASN A 790 24.38 10.33 38.14
N VAL A 791 23.87 9.10 38.09
CA VAL A 791 22.54 8.81 37.52
C VAL A 791 21.41 9.34 38.39
N MET A 792 21.51 9.22 39.72
CA MET A 792 20.51 9.79 40.63
C MET A 792 20.48 11.33 40.56
N GLU A 793 21.64 11.99 40.42
CA GLU A 793 21.67 13.43 40.17
C GLU A 793 21.09 13.80 38.80
N MET A 794 21.28 12.97 37.76
CA MET A 794 20.67 13.18 36.44
C MET A 794 19.14 13.16 36.53
N VAL A 795 18.58 12.14 37.18
CA VAL A 795 17.13 12.02 37.42
C VAL A 795 16.62 13.23 38.22
N LYS A 796 17.35 13.66 39.25
CA LYS A 796 17.03 14.82 40.10
C LYS A 796 17.02 16.14 39.30
N VAL A 797 17.99 16.37 38.41
CA VAL A 797 18.02 17.56 37.54
C VAL A 797 16.87 17.54 36.51
N VAL A 798 16.55 16.37 35.93
CA VAL A 798 15.41 16.23 34.99
C VAL A 798 14.06 16.39 35.68
N VAL A 799 13.88 15.87 36.89
CA VAL A 799 12.67 16.10 37.71
C VAL A 799 12.56 17.58 38.09
N LYS A 800 13.67 18.26 38.41
CA LYS A 800 13.67 19.70 38.63
C LYS A 800 13.24 20.47 37.36
N LEU A 801 13.80 20.16 36.19
CA LEU A 801 13.36 20.75 34.91
C LEU A 801 11.85 20.56 34.69
N LYS A 802 11.31 19.36 34.97
CA LYS A 802 9.88 19.06 34.84
C LYS A 802 9.00 19.95 35.72
N ASN A 803 9.41 20.19 36.96
CA ASN A 803 8.66 21.01 37.90
C ASN A 803 8.76 22.50 37.52
N ASP A 804 9.95 22.95 37.16
CA ASP A 804 10.28 24.36 37.00
C ASP A 804 9.92 24.92 35.61
N VAL A 805 9.80 24.10 34.55
CA VAL A 805 9.59 24.58 33.15
C VAL A 805 8.34 25.46 32.94
N ASN A 806 7.34 25.32 33.81
CA ASN A 806 6.10 26.10 33.72
C ASN A 806 6.25 27.52 34.29
N THR A 807 7.17 27.71 35.25
CA THR A 807 7.46 29.00 35.91
C THR A 807 8.75 29.66 35.42
N LEU A 808 9.73 28.88 34.92
CA LEU A 808 10.99 29.38 34.36
C LEU A 808 10.76 30.19 33.07
N PRO A 809 11.41 31.36 32.95
CA PRO A 809 11.43 32.12 31.70
C PRO A 809 12.31 31.40 30.65
N PRO A 810 12.01 31.53 29.34
CA PRO A 810 12.75 30.83 28.28
C PRO A 810 14.25 31.11 28.23
N SER A 811 14.70 32.26 28.73
CA SER A 811 16.11 32.61 28.89
C SER A 811 16.87 31.63 29.79
N GLU A 812 16.22 31.09 30.82
CA GLU A 812 16.85 30.26 31.86
C GLU A 812 16.90 28.77 31.50
N TYR A 813 16.19 28.33 30.46
CA TYR A 813 16.25 26.93 29.99
C TYR A 813 17.68 26.50 29.64
N VAL A 814 18.52 27.43 29.16
CA VAL A 814 19.95 27.22 28.91
C VAL A 814 20.71 26.85 30.19
N GLY A 815 20.34 27.44 31.33
CA GLY A 815 20.96 27.14 32.62
C GLY A 815 20.67 25.71 33.08
N VAL A 816 19.41 25.28 32.97
CA VAL A 816 18.99 23.93 33.39
C VAL A 816 19.54 22.86 32.44
N VAL A 817 19.50 23.08 31.13
CA VAL A 817 20.12 22.15 30.15
C VAL A 817 21.65 22.14 30.27
N LYS A 818 22.30 23.25 30.65
CA LYS A 818 23.74 23.26 30.98
C LYS A 818 24.05 22.44 32.24
N ALA A 819 23.19 22.46 33.26
CA ALA A 819 23.33 21.60 34.44
C ALA A 819 23.22 20.11 34.06
N VAL A 820 22.21 19.74 33.26
CA VAL A 820 22.07 18.40 32.67
C VAL A 820 23.36 17.96 31.95
N GLY A 821 23.89 18.80 31.06
CA GLY A 821 25.10 18.48 30.30
C GLY A 821 26.37 18.34 31.15
N LEU A 822 26.41 18.98 32.32
CA LEU A 822 27.47 18.79 33.31
C LEU A 822 27.32 17.45 34.03
N THR A 823 26.10 17.09 34.47
CA THR A 823 25.83 15.79 35.10
C THR A 823 26.10 14.63 34.12
N LEU A 824 25.76 14.77 32.83
CA LEU A 824 26.10 13.78 31.82
C LEU A 824 27.61 13.62 31.65
N ARG A 825 28.38 14.71 31.68
CA ARG A 825 29.85 14.65 31.61
C ARG A 825 30.43 13.91 32.82
N ASN A 826 29.93 14.20 34.02
CA ASN A 826 30.37 13.52 35.24
C ASN A 826 30.01 12.03 35.22
N LEU A 827 28.80 11.70 34.73
CA LEU A 827 28.36 10.32 34.52
C LEU A 827 29.28 9.57 33.56
N ILE A 828 29.52 10.11 32.35
CA ILE A 828 30.43 9.53 31.36
C ILE A 828 31.81 9.32 31.97
N HIS A 829 32.40 10.33 32.62
CA HIS A 829 33.70 10.23 33.26
C HIS A 829 33.76 9.13 34.33
N SER A 830 32.76 9.02 35.21
CA SER A 830 32.70 7.96 36.23
C SER A 830 32.49 6.55 35.64
N VAL A 831 31.97 6.46 34.42
CA VAL A 831 31.90 5.20 33.67
C VAL A 831 33.23 4.91 32.96
N ASP A 832 33.91 5.93 32.44
CA ASP A 832 35.25 5.81 31.82
C ASP A 832 36.32 5.37 32.83
N GLU A 833 36.20 5.75 34.11
CA GLU A 833 37.06 5.24 35.19
C GLU A 833 36.80 3.76 35.50
N VAL A 834 35.57 3.28 35.32
CA VAL A 834 35.17 1.88 35.57
C VAL A 834 35.45 0.99 34.34
N LEU A 835 35.32 1.50 33.12
CA LEU A 835 35.50 0.75 31.86
C LEU A 835 36.78 -0.12 31.80
N PRO A 836 37.97 0.34 32.23
CA PRO A 836 39.18 -0.49 32.26
C PRO A 836 39.08 -1.75 33.13
N SER A 837 38.30 -1.71 34.23
CA SER A 837 38.07 -2.87 35.11
C SER A 837 37.05 -3.88 34.58
N LEU A 838 36.35 -3.55 33.48
CA LEU A 838 35.29 -4.37 32.90
C LEU A 838 35.78 -5.18 31.69
N HIS A 839 35.11 -6.30 31.42
CA HIS A 839 35.42 -7.21 30.33
C HIS A 839 35.18 -6.59 28.94
N GLU A 840 36.10 -6.83 28.00
CA GLU A 840 36.18 -6.13 26.71
C GLU A 840 34.90 -6.22 25.86
N SER A 841 34.25 -7.38 25.82
CA SER A 841 32.98 -7.55 25.09
C SER A 841 31.87 -6.60 25.57
N ILE A 842 31.83 -6.28 26.88
CA ILE A 842 30.78 -5.45 27.48
C ILE A 842 31.08 -3.95 27.36
N ARG A 843 32.37 -3.56 27.25
CA ARG A 843 32.76 -2.17 26.98
C ARG A 843 32.07 -1.61 25.74
N THR A 844 31.94 -2.43 24.69
CA THR A 844 31.29 -2.02 23.42
C THR A 844 29.80 -1.68 23.58
N GLU A 845 29.09 -2.33 24.51
CA GLU A 845 27.68 -2.04 24.81
C GLU A 845 27.55 -0.76 25.67
N ILE A 846 28.44 -0.58 26.65
CA ILE A 846 28.52 0.65 27.47
C ILE A 846 28.88 1.87 26.61
N GLU A 847 29.89 1.76 25.75
CA GLU A 847 30.25 2.79 24.77
C GLU A 847 29.10 3.13 23.81
N GLY A 848 28.32 2.13 23.39
CA GLY A 848 27.12 2.32 22.58
C GLY A 848 26.09 3.18 23.29
N THR A 849 25.87 2.94 24.59
CA THR A 849 24.96 3.73 25.42
C THR A 849 25.51 5.11 25.77
N GLN A 850 26.83 5.28 25.97
CA GLN A 850 27.45 6.60 26.07
C GLN A 850 27.27 7.42 24.77
N LYS A 851 27.41 6.79 23.59
CA LYS A 851 27.17 7.43 22.28
C LYS A 851 25.70 7.80 22.09
N LEU A 852 24.76 6.98 22.60
CA LEU A 852 23.33 7.29 22.65
C LEU A 852 23.06 8.55 23.51
N LEU A 853 23.53 8.59 24.75
CA LEU A 853 23.30 9.75 25.63
C LEU A 853 23.87 11.07 25.09
N ASN A 854 24.99 11.04 24.36
CA ASN A 854 25.52 12.22 23.67
C ASN A 854 24.58 12.71 22.54
N LYS A 855 23.90 11.79 21.83
CA LYS A 855 22.85 12.11 20.86
C LYS A 855 21.60 12.67 21.56
N ASP A 856 21.16 12.07 22.66
CA ASP A 856 19.96 12.51 23.37
C ASP A 856 20.15 13.90 23.99
N MET A 857 21.36 14.21 24.47
CA MET A 857 21.77 15.55 24.88
C MET A 857 21.70 16.57 23.73
N ALA A 858 22.14 16.18 22.52
CA ALA A 858 22.02 17.03 21.33
C ALA A 858 20.55 17.25 20.92
N GLU A 859 19.68 16.24 21.05
CA GLU A 859 18.24 16.38 20.84
C GLU A 859 17.60 17.29 21.90
N LEU A 860 17.95 17.15 23.19
CA LEU A 860 17.49 18.04 24.25
C LEU A 860 17.89 19.51 23.99
N ILE A 861 19.13 19.77 23.57
CA ILE A 861 19.58 21.12 23.17
C ILE A 861 18.75 21.64 21.97
N SER A 862 18.43 20.78 21.01
CA SER A 862 17.60 21.13 19.85
C SER A 862 16.17 21.50 20.26
N LYS A 863 15.50 20.66 21.06
CA LYS A 863 14.15 20.92 21.59
C LYS A 863 14.11 22.15 22.50
N MET A 864 15.15 22.38 23.29
CA MET A 864 15.29 23.59 24.11
C MET A 864 15.36 24.85 23.24
N ARG A 865 16.19 24.87 22.19
CA ARG A 865 16.26 26.01 21.24
C ARG A 865 14.90 26.25 20.56
N LEU A 866 14.20 25.19 20.17
CA LEU A 866 12.87 25.29 19.57
C LEU A 866 11.85 25.90 20.55
N ALA A 867 11.90 25.52 21.83
CA ALA A 867 11.06 26.08 22.89
C ALA A 867 11.38 27.55 23.20
N GLN A 868 12.64 27.98 23.06
CA GLN A 868 13.01 29.40 23.17
C GLN A 868 12.49 30.22 21.98
N GLN A 869 12.67 29.73 20.75
CA GLN A 869 12.23 30.40 19.53
C GLN A 869 10.70 30.57 19.46
N ASN A 870 9.95 29.58 19.96
CA ASN A 870 8.48 29.56 19.92
C ASN A 870 7.81 30.10 21.20
N ALA A 871 8.56 30.69 22.13
CA ALA A 871 8.03 31.07 23.44
C ALA A 871 6.84 32.06 23.42
N ILE A 872 6.74 32.88 22.36
CA ILE A 872 5.67 33.87 22.16
C ILE A 872 4.59 33.41 21.17
N THR A 873 4.66 32.18 20.65
CA THR A 873 3.71 31.65 19.67
C THR A 873 2.65 30.76 20.32
N SER A 874 1.60 30.40 19.56
CA SER A 874 0.62 29.39 19.97
C SER A 874 1.22 28.00 20.20
N LEU A 875 2.45 27.73 19.72
CA LEU A 875 3.13 26.45 19.87
C LEU A 875 3.95 26.33 21.17
N LYS A 876 4.05 27.39 21.97
CA LYS A 876 4.91 27.47 23.18
C LYS A 876 4.79 26.23 24.10
N ASP A 877 3.57 25.79 24.38
CA ASP A 877 3.30 24.72 25.35
C ASP A 877 3.56 23.33 24.75
N GLU A 878 3.46 23.19 23.42
CA GLU A 878 3.85 21.97 22.71
C GLU A 878 5.37 21.85 22.60
N CYS A 879 6.08 22.95 22.32
CA CYS A 879 7.55 22.96 22.37
C CYS A 879 8.09 22.66 23.78
N LYS A 880 7.43 23.15 24.84
CA LYS A 880 7.73 22.75 26.24
C LYS A 880 7.59 21.25 26.46
N LYS A 881 6.47 20.63 26.03
CA LYS A 881 6.29 19.17 26.13
C LYS A 881 7.40 18.38 25.42
N GLN A 882 7.80 18.81 24.22
CA GLN A 882 8.86 18.13 23.47
C GLN A 882 10.23 18.26 24.14
N MET A 883 10.54 19.40 24.77
CA MET A 883 11.75 19.55 25.60
C MET A 883 11.72 18.63 26.82
N LEU A 884 10.57 18.50 27.50
CA LEU A 884 10.40 17.55 28.61
C LEU A 884 10.52 16.09 28.18
N ALA A 885 10.00 15.73 27.01
CA ALA A 885 10.09 14.38 26.47
C ALA A 885 11.56 13.98 26.23
N ALA A 886 12.35 14.85 25.58
CA ALA A 886 13.78 14.63 25.38
C ALA A 886 14.55 14.48 26.71
N ALA A 887 14.25 15.33 27.70
CA ALA A 887 14.87 15.24 29.03
C ALA A 887 14.50 13.93 29.76
N HIS A 888 13.24 13.48 29.66
CA HIS A 888 12.80 12.20 30.21
C HIS A 888 13.46 10.99 29.55
N THR A 889 13.65 11.00 28.22
CA THR A 889 14.36 9.94 27.49
C THR A 889 15.80 9.81 27.99
N MET A 890 16.56 10.90 27.99
CA MET A 890 17.94 10.94 28.48
C MET A 890 18.08 10.50 29.96
N ALA A 891 17.09 10.77 30.83
CA ALA A 891 17.08 10.23 32.20
C ALA A 891 16.85 8.71 32.24
N MET A 892 15.97 8.18 31.38
CA MET A 892 15.74 6.75 31.23
C MET A 892 16.99 6.04 30.69
N ASP A 893 17.65 6.59 29.67
CA ASP A 893 18.85 6.00 29.09
C ASP A 893 20.09 6.17 30.00
N SER A 894 20.11 7.17 30.89
CA SER A 894 21.10 7.25 31.97
C SER A 894 20.91 6.12 32.99
N LYS A 895 19.66 5.72 33.27
CA LYS A 895 19.39 4.50 34.05
C LYS A 895 19.78 3.23 33.28
N ASN A 896 19.47 3.14 31.98
CA ASN A 896 19.87 2.00 31.15
C ASN A 896 21.40 1.82 31.13
N LEU A 897 22.18 2.91 31.15
CA LEU A 897 23.63 2.89 31.30
C LEU A 897 24.09 2.29 32.65
N LEU A 898 23.48 2.71 33.76
CA LEU A 898 23.75 2.14 35.10
C LEU A 898 23.42 0.64 35.13
N ASP A 899 22.24 0.24 34.66
CA ASP A 899 21.84 -1.17 34.63
C ASP A 899 22.78 -2.02 33.75
N ALA A 900 23.38 -1.44 32.70
CA ALA A 900 24.42 -2.10 31.89
C ALA A 900 25.78 -2.17 32.59
N VAL A 901 26.21 -1.11 33.28
CA VAL A 901 27.46 -1.06 34.07
C VAL A 901 27.40 -2.05 35.24
N ASP A 902 26.25 -2.20 35.90
CA ASP A 902 26.09 -3.16 36.99
C ASP A 902 26.08 -4.62 36.50
N GLN A 903 25.41 -4.90 35.37
CA GLN A 903 25.54 -6.20 34.71
C GLN A 903 26.99 -6.51 34.30
N ALA A 904 27.76 -5.49 33.91
CA ALA A 904 29.19 -5.64 33.62
C ALA A 904 30.01 -5.94 34.89
N ARG A 905 29.80 -5.19 35.98
CA ARG A 905 30.46 -5.40 37.29
C ARG A 905 30.21 -6.80 37.84
N VAL A 906 28.97 -7.30 37.74
CA VAL A 906 28.58 -8.66 38.14
C VAL A 906 29.29 -9.71 37.27
N ARG A 907 29.25 -9.58 35.94
CA ARG A 907 29.93 -10.51 35.02
C ARG A 907 31.45 -10.50 35.14
N ALA A 908 32.05 -9.37 35.52
CA ALA A 908 33.48 -9.25 35.78
C ALA A 908 33.90 -9.75 37.17
N ASN A 909 32.94 -10.13 38.04
CA ASN A 909 33.17 -10.46 39.45
C ASN A 909 33.81 -9.31 40.28
N VAL A 910 33.59 -8.06 39.84
CA VAL A 910 34.05 -6.81 40.49
C VAL A 910 32.91 -6.16 41.31
N ALA A 911 31.69 -6.69 41.19
CA ALA A 911 30.56 -6.37 42.05
C ALA A 911 30.91 -6.51 43.54
N LYS A 912 30.75 -5.42 44.32
CA LYS A 912 30.73 -5.48 45.79
C LYS A 912 29.33 -5.87 46.24
N PRO A 913 29.06 -7.12 46.67
CA PRO A 913 27.80 -7.41 47.36
C PRO A 913 27.73 -6.56 48.63
N LYS A 914 26.52 -6.14 48.98
CA LYS A 914 26.24 -5.46 50.24
C LYS A 914 26.64 -6.38 51.40
N PRO A 915 27.38 -5.91 52.42
CA PRO A 915 27.78 -6.77 53.54
C PRO A 915 26.54 -7.22 54.32
N ASP A 916 26.46 -8.52 54.61
CA ASP A 916 25.45 -9.07 55.50
C ASP A 916 25.58 -8.42 56.88
N SER A 917 24.51 -7.79 57.35
CA SER A 917 24.41 -7.36 58.74
C SER A 917 24.21 -8.59 59.62
N GLU A 918 25.29 -9.10 60.19
CA GLU A 918 25.26 -10.25 61.11
C GLU A 918 24.26 -10.06 62.25
N ALA A 919 23.75 -11.18 62.77
CA ALA A 919 22.80 -11.20 63.86
C ALA A 919 23.40 -10.62 65.16
N GLN A 920 22.69 -9.68 65.79
CA GLN A 920 22.88 -9.32 67.19
C GLN A 920 21.58 -8.80 67.80
N SER A 921 21.20 -9.40 68.93
CA SER A 921 20.02 -9.16 69.79
C SER A 921 18.65 -9.11 69.08
#